data_AF-A0A255Z8D9-F1
#
_entry.id   AF-A0A255Z8D9-F1
#
_cell.length_a   1.000
_cell.length_b   1.000
_cell.length_c   1.000
_cell.angle_alpha   90.00
_cell.angle_beta   90.00
_cell.angle_gamma   90.00
#
_symmetry.space_group_name_H-M   'P 1'
#
loop_
_entity.id
_entity.type
_entity.pdbx_description
1 polymer ?
#
loop_
_entity_poly.entity_id
_entity_poly.type
_entity_poly.pdbx_seq_one_letter_code
_entity_poly.pdbx_strand_id
1 'polypeptide(L)'
;MPPLRLSLFNPQAPGHPVAERELALRMAVAVERVGWVGAIQTRSAEIEAFGPDAVINLYPEAAPKLTRHVWLGCAWNPVGLVARLSPAARAGAARHLPAQDGYLVSGLPLTAHLAALRPDAPTRPFHPSSPRSTLAPTLRPDSRLFYVGSNWDGQRYPALLTRLADAGVLALHGTAERWSHLANAWQGPLPFDGQAVIQAAHRQGMGLCLHLPQHRAEAVPNMRVFELAAAGALIIADRHPFIEHWFADRVLYVDTDGGEAAAADNILAQLDWARTHPAQARAMAAEAQDIFNRHLCLEALLAPLPDLLAELQAGRATGGRAAPRLRLGVLYPEAGAIVADDGNRRPLPVQADLAGLRTALDGLDGLMLRPAGLDWPPGSAADMAQALADSQAGAVLAPGLWPRPDLECGYRLDPDEDRALAPRPGEPVPAGRDAALARLRAGGLALHATRLDGLDGQWPDWLSLALDLGPLLATGPGGVELLPLPGPCLGAEALSGGEKPSRPWPALVQGVGETARLTGIADLRPDLAGTLPLLCRQADFDHLPGTGPLWLYGTGHGGDIVHAALGPAARARLAGFLDSSRQGVMQGLPVRRPHDLDPALMATATIIIAAQYVSDMLSLLRALPTGPAHILNGFPFIAARIEEGH
;
A
#
# COMPACT_ATOMS: atom_id res chain seq x y z
N MET A 1 -11.56 27.56 -19.94
CA MET A 1 -10.36 26.94 -19.36
C MET A 1 -10.01 25.70 -20.16
N PRO A 2 -8.73 25.34 -20.31
CA PRO A 2 -8.37 24.05 -20.90
C PRO A 2 -9.01 22.91 -20.11
N PRO A 3 -9.33 21.77 -20.76
CA PRO A 3 -9.88 20.61 -20.06
C PRO A 3 -8.87 20.08 -19.04
N LEU A 4 -9.34 19.79 -17.82
CA LEU A 4 -8.48 19.21 -16.80
C LEU A 4 -8.09 17.78 -17.16
N ARG A 5 -6.87 17.40 -16.80
CA ARG A 5 -6.34 16.04 -16.87
C ARG A 5 -6.32 15.46 -15.45
N LEU A 6 -7.16 14.48 -15.19
CA LEU A 6 -7.27 13.87 -13.86
C LEU A 6 -6.78 12.42 -13.88
N SER A 7 -5.83 12.14 -12.99
CA SER A 7 -5.47 10.77 -12.66
C SER A 7 -6.40 10.28 -11.55
N LEU A 8 -7.11 9.17 -11.79
CA LEU A 8 -7.91 8.47 -10.81
C LEU A 8 -7.06 7.35 -10.24
N PHE A 9 -6.35 7.64 -9.16
CA PHE A 9 -5.41 6.69 -8.60
C PHE A 9 -6.15 5.58 -7.86
N ASN A 10 -6.08 4.38 -8.44
CA ASN A 10 -6.60 3.16 -7.87
C ASN A 10 -5.48 2.11 -7.89
N PRO A 11 -4.86 1.80 -6.75
CA PRO A 11 -3.73 0.89 -6.68
C PRO A 11 -4.12 -0.60 -6.83
N GLN A 12 -5.42 -0.93 -6.93
CA GLN A 12 -5.90 -2.30 -7.12
C GLN A 12 -5.70 -2.77 -8.56
N ALA A 13 -5.48 -4.07 -8.74
CA ALA A 13 -5.33 -4.64 -10.07
C ALA A 13 -6.62 -4.43 -10.91
N PRO A 14 -6.52 -4.10 -12.22
CA PRO A 14 -7.69 -3.78 -13.05
C PRO A 14 -8.81 -4.84 -13.08
N GLY A 15 -8.46 -6.12 -12.88
CA GLY A 15 -9.40 -7.24 -12.84
C GLY A 15 -9.92 -7.62 -11.45
N HIS A 16 -9.48 -6.93 -10.39
CA HIS A 16 -9.89 -7.24 -9.03
C HIS A 16 -11.25 -6.57 -8.72
N PRO A 17 -12.31 -7.33 -8.38
CA PRO A 17 -13.67 -6.81 -8.24
C PRO A 17 -13.89 -6.15 -6.87
N VAL A 18 -13.27 -4.99 -6.64
CA VAL A 18 -13.46 -4.15 -5.44
C VAL A 18 -14.34 -2.93 -5.70
N ALA A 19 -15.07 -2.50 -4.67
CA ALA A 19 -15.96 -1.34 -4.69
C ALA A 19 -15.32 -0.08 -5.31
N GLU A 20 -14.08 0.23 -4.93
CA GLU A 20 -13.41 1.45 -5.35
C GLU A 20 -12.95 1.37 -6.83
N ARG A 21 -12.81 0.16 -7.40
CA ARG A 21 -12.58 0.01 -8.85
C ARG A 21 -13.81 0.40 -9.64
N GLU A 22 -14.97 -0.06 -9.22
CA GLU A 22 -16.25 0.35 -9.79
C GLU A 22 -16.46 1.87 -9.62
N LEU A 23 -16.09 2.44 -8.47
CA LEU A 23 -16.10 3.90 -8.28
C LEU A 23 -15.14 4.63 -9.24
N ALA A 24 -13.91 4.15 -9.43
CA ALA A 24 -12.96 4.75 -10.36
C ALA A 24 -13.51 4.78 -11.80
N LEU A 25 -14.19 3.73 -12.22
CA LEU A 25 -14.83 3.65 -13.54
C LEU A 25 -16.00 4.63 -13.66
N ARG A 26 -16.82 4.78 -12.62
CA ARG A 26 -17.87 5.81 -12.56
C ARG A 26 -17.29 7.22 -12.64
N MET A 27 -16.21 7.47 -11.91
CA MET A 27 -15.51 8.76 -11.96
C MET A 27 -14.95 9.02 -13.35
N ALA A 28 -14.38 8.03 -14.04
CA ALA A 28 -13.91 8.20 -15.41
C ALA A 28 -15.03 8.63 -16.36
N VAL A 29 -16.22 8.00 -16.25
CA VAL A 29 -17.41 8.41 -17.02
C VAL A 29 -17.83 9.85 -16.71
N ALA A 30 -17.84 10.24 -15.43
CA ALA A 30 -18.21 11.61 -15.04
C ALA A 30 -17.19 12.66 -15.51
N VAL A 31 -15.88 12.34 -15.43
CA VAL A 31 -14.79 13.19 -15.92
C VAL A 31 -14.93 13.43 -17.42
N GLU A 32 -15.21 12.40 -18.21
CA GLU A 32 -15.45 12.54 -19.65
C GLU A 32 -16.67 13.44 -19.93
N ARG A 33 -17.77 13.26 -19.19
CA ARG A 33 -19.01 14.04 -19.36
C ARG A 33 -18.89 15.52 -19.03
N VAL A 34 -17.99 15.89 -18.11
CA VAL A 34 -17.68 17.30 -17.83
C VAL A 34 -16.65 17.89 -18.82
N GLY A 35 -16.24 17.13 -19.84
CA GLY A 35 -15.33 17.57 -20.88
C GLY A 35 -13.85 17.53 -20.47
N TRP A 36 -13.50 16.71 -19.49
CA TRP A 36 -12.14 16.53 -19.00
C TRP A 36 -11.53 15.21 -19.47
N VAL A 37 -10.23 15.04 -19.28
CA VAL A 37 -9.50 13.82 -19.64
C VAL A 37 -9.16 13.05 -18.38
N GLY A 38 -9.73 11.86 -18.24
CA GLY A 38 -9.50 10.97 -17.09
C GLY A 38 -8.67 9.75 -17.46
N ALA A 39 -7.79 9.31 -16.55
CA ALA A 39 -7.12 8.03 -16.64
C ALA A 39 -7.11 7.34 -15.28
N ILE A 40 -7.49 6.05 -15.22
CA ILE A 40 -7.34 5.25 -14.00
C ILE A 40 -5.93 4.67 -13.98
N GLN A 41 -5.18 4.97 -12.94
CA GLN A 41 -3.75 4.65 -12.87
C GLN A 41 -3.42 3.98 -11.55
N THR A 42 -2.42 3.11 -11.57
CA THR A 42 -2.02 2.35 -10.38
C THR A 42 -0.57 2.61 -10.00
N ARG A 43 0.22 3.31 -10.83
CA ARG A 43 1.68 3.45 -10.68
C ARG A 43 2.15 4.89 -10.87
N SER A 44 3.29 5.20 -10.26
CA SER A 44 3.97 6.50 -10.40
C SER A 44 4.34 6.81 -11.85
N ALA A 45 4.93 5.85 -12.59
CA ALA A 45 5.33 6.07 -13.98
C ALA A 45 4.13 6.32 -14.91
N GLU A 46 3.00 5.65 -14.68
CA GLU A 46 1.76 5.90 -15.41
C GLU A 46 1.28 7.34 -15.15
N ILE A 47 1.31 7.78 -13.89
CA ILE A 47 0.93 9.14 -13.48
C ILE A 47 1.84 10.18 -14.14
N GLU A 48 3.16 10.01 -14.07
CA GLU A 48 4.10 10.95 -14.68
C GLU A 48 3.97 11.02 -16.20
N ALA A 49 3.84 9.86 -16.87
CA ALA A 49 3.63 9.80 -18.32
C ALA A 49 2.33 10.49 -18.76
N PHE A 50 1.29 10.42 -17.92
CA PHE A 50 0.02 11.09 -18.18
C PHE A 50 0.08 12.59 -17.90
N GLY A 51 0.94 13.05 -16.99
CA GLY A 51 1.07 14.47 -16.63
C GLY A 51 -0.28 15.10 -16.24
N PRO A 52 -0.94 14.61 -15.17
CA PRO A 52 -2.22 15.16 -14.74
C PRO A 52 -2.08 16.53 -14.09
N ASP A 53 -3.15 17.33 -14.13
CA ASP A 53 -3.28 18.54 -13.30
C ASP A 53 -3.47 18.16 -11.83
N ALA A 54 -4.13 17.02 -11.57
CA ALA A 54 -4.31 16.46 -10.24
C ALA A 54 -4.52 14.94 -10.25
N VAL A 55 -4.14 14.31 -9.14
CA VAL A 55 -4.35 12.91 -8.81
C VAL A 55 -5.42 12.83 -7.74
N ILE A 56 -6.52 12.13 -8.02
CA ILE A 56 -7.54 11.78 -7.04
C ILE A 56 -7.18 10.42 -6.44
N ASN A 57 -6.77 10.41 -5.18
CA ASN A 57 -6.38 9.19 -4.47
C ASN A 57 -7.59 8.56 -3.79
N LEU A 58 -8.03 7.40 -4.29
CA LEU A 58 -9.18 6.66 -3.75
C LEU A 58 -8.86 5.86 -2.47
N TYR A 59 -7.59 5.79 -2.08
CA TYR A 59 -7.09 5.02 -0.93
C TYR A 59 -6.08 5.82 -0.08
N PRO A 60 -6.40 7.04 0.37
CA PRO A 60 -5.43 7.89 1.05
C PRO A 60 -4.99 7.38 2.43
N GLU A 61 -5.73 6.45 3.05
CA GLU A 61 -5.34 5.81 4.31
C GLU A 61 -4.32 4.68 4.12
N ALA A 62 -4.13 4.18 2.91
CA ALA A 62 -3.35 2.97 2.68
C ALA A 62 -2.30 3.13 1.57
N ALA A 63 -2.48 4.08 0.66
CA ALA A 63 -1.55 4.36 -0.41
C ALA A 63 -0.92 5.77 -0.29
N PRO A 64 0.42 5.87 -0.36
CA PRO A 64 1.12 7.15 -0.31
C PRO A 64 0.90 7.97 -1.59
N LYS A 65 1.22 9.26 -1.49
CA LYS A 65 1.49 10.11 -2.65
C LYS A 65 2.74 9.59 -3.37
N LEU A 66 2.64 9.38 -4.68
CA LEU A 66 3.69 8.75 -5.50
C LEU A 66 4.46 9.72 -6.40
N THR A 67 3.95 10.94 -6.59
CA THR A 67 4.48 11.90 -7.55
C THR A 67 4.34 13.33 -7.03
N ARG A 68 4.99 14.30 -7.69
CA ARG A 68 4.93 15.72 -7.30
C ARG A 68 3.65 16.47 -7.71
N HIS A 69 2.80 15.81 -8.50
CA HIS A 69 1.50 16.36 -8.92
C HIS A 69 0.66 16.76 -7.70
N VAL A 70 -0.45 17.48 -7.91
CA VAL A 70 -1.38 17.76 -6.82
C VAL A 70 -2.14 16.48 -6.48
N TRP A 71 -2.13 16.04 -5.23
CA TRP A 71 -2.84 14.85 -4.75
C TRP A 71 -3.99 15.24 -3.85
N LEU A 72 -5.18 14.77 -4.21
CA LEU A 72 -6.41 14.98 -3.47
C LEU A 72 -6.85 13.66 -2.85
N GLY A 73 -6.78 13.57 -1.53
CA GLY A 73 -7.19 12.37 -0.79
C GLY A 73 -8.69 12.28 -0.63
N CYS A 74 -9.29 11.18 -1.08
CA CYS A 74 -10.71 10.91 -0.85
C CYS A 74 -10.97 10.32 0.53
N ALA A 75 -11.63 11.08 1.40
CA ALA A 75 -11.97 10.65 2.75
C ALA A 75 -13.46 10.28 2.84
N TRP A 76 -13.74 8.99 2.75
CA TRP A 76 -15.09 8.40 2.87
C TRP A 76 -15.14 7.14 3.74
N ASN A 77 -14.04 6.83 4.43
CA ASN A 77 -14.01 5.78 5.44
C ASN A 77 -14.22 6.43 6.82
N PRO A 78 -15.21 6.00 7.61
CA PRO A 78 -15.36 6.43 9.00
C PRO A 78 -14.06 6.25 9.79
N VAL A 79 -13.72 7.22 10.65
CA VAL A 79 -12.55 7.18 11.54
C VAL A 79 -12.59 5.93 12.42
N GLY A 80 -13.78 5.52 12.86
CA GLY A 80 -13.98 4.30 13.64
C GLY A 80 -13.59 3.01 12.90
N LEU A 81 -13.61 3.00 11.55
CA LEU A 81 -13.08 1.89 10.77
C LEU A 81 -11.55 1.97 10.64
N VAL A 82 -11.00 3.17 10.43
CA VAL A 82 -9.55 3.39 10.37
C VAL A 82 -8.88 3.00 11.69
N ALA A 83 -9.51 3.31 12.83
CA ALA A 83 -9.02 2.94 14.16
C ALA A 83 -8.92 1.42 14.38
N ARG A 84 -9.73 0.63 13.66
CA ARG A 84 -9.77 -0.84 13.75
C ARG A 84 -8.79 -1.55 12.82
N LEU A 85 -8.06 -0.81 11.98
CA LEU A 85 -7.00 -1.37 11.15
C LEU A 85 -5.90 -2.01 12.01
N SER A 86 -5.07 -2.85 11.40
CA SER A 86 -3.88 -3.40 12.09
C SER A 86 -2.95 -2.26 12.54
N PRO A 87 -2.10 -2.46 13.56
CA PRO A 87 -1.14 -1.43 13.98
C PRO A 87 -0.28 -0.89 12.83
N ALA A 88 0.18 -1.77 11.93
CA ALA A 88 0.95 -1.40 10.75
C ALA A 88 0.14 -0.53 9.77
N ALA A 89 -1.10 -0.92 9.49
CA ALA A 89 -1.99 -0.16 8.60
C ALA A 89 -2.36 1.21 9.20
N ARG A 90 -2.56 1.31 10.51
CA ARG A 90 -2.74 2.61 11.19
C ARG A 90 -1.51 3.51 11.10
N ALA A 91 -0.32 2.95 11.28
CA ALA A 91 0.94 3.69 11.10
C ALA A 91 1.16 4.10 9.63
N GLY A 92 0.65 3.32 8.67
CA GLY A 92 0.53 3.70 7.26
C GLY A 92 -0.38 4.93 7.10
N ALA A 93 -1.62 4.82 7.53
CA ALA A 93 -2.62 5.90 7.43
C ALA A 93 -2.15 7.21 8.07
N ALA A 94 -1.52 7.15 9.24
CA ALA A 94 -0.98 8.32 9.94
C ALA A 94 0.13 9.04 9.16
N ARG A 95 0.80 8.36 8.22
CA ARG A 95 1.80 8.97 7.32
C ARG A 95 1.19 9.40 5.99
N HIS A 96 0.27 8.60 5.44
CA HIS A 96 -0.27 8.80 4.10
C HIS A 96 -1.34 9.88 4.04
N LEU A 97 -2.23 9.93 5.03
CA LEU A 97 -3.28 10.92 5.09
C LEU A 97 -2.70 12.33 5.14
N PRO A 98 -1.76 12.68 6.04
CA PRO A 98 -1.19 14.03 6.07
C PRO A 98 -0.30 14.37 4.87
N ALA A 99 0.05 13.43 3.99
CA ALA A 99 0.89 13.70 2.82
C ALA A 99 0.12 14.23 1.60
N GLN A 100 -1.21 14.25 1.63
CA GLN A 100 -2.03 14.78 0.54
C GLN A 100 -1.97 16.31 0.49
N ASP A 101 -2.18 16.91 -0.69
CA ASP A 101 -2.20 18.36 -0.85
C ASP A 101 -3.54 18.97 -0.45
N GLY A 102 -4.63 18.23 -0.63
CA GLY A 102 -5.99 18.61 -0.22
C GLY A 102 -6.88 17.38 -0.09
N TYR A 103 -8.14 17.57 0.32
CA TYR A 103 -9.06 16.45 0.57
C TYR A 103 -10.44 16.62 -0.05
N LEU A 104 -10.98 15.50 -0.50
CA LEU A 104 -12.34 15.32 -1.02
C LEU A 104 -13.11 14.50 0.03
N VAL A 105 -14.06 15.11 0.74
CA VAL A 105 -14.52 14.62 2.06
C VAL A 105 -16.00 14.30 2.09
N SER A 106 -16.35 13.11 2.59
CA SER A 106 -17.72 12.60 2.72
C SER A 106 -18.23 12.75 4.16
N GLY A 107 -18.44 14.00 4.62
CA GLY A 107 -19.07 14.30 5.92
C GLY A 107 -18.30 15.27 6.82
N LEU A 108 -19.03 15.94 7.71
CA LEU A 108 -18.46 16.92 8.65
C LEU A 108 -17.50 16.30 9.68
N PRO A 109 -17.78 15.11 10.28
CA PRO A 109 -16.85 14.51 11.23
C PRO A 109 -15.48 14.18 10.61
N LEU A 110 -15.45 13.69 9.37
CA LEU A 110 -14.21 13.45 8.63
C LEU A 110 -13.48 14.76 8.31
N THR A 111 -14.21 15.84 8.01
CA THR A 111 -13.61 17.16 7.79
C THR A 111 -12.90 17.65 9.05
N ALA A 112 -13.53 17.52 10.21
CA ALA A 112 -12.93 17.90 11.49
C ALA A 112 -11.69 17.02 11.83
N HIS A 113 -11.77 15.72 11.54
CA HIS A 113 -10.63 14.81 11.74
C HIS A 113 -9.43 15.20 10.87
N LEU A 114 -9.65 15.49 9.58
CA LEU A 114 -8.60 15.92 8.67
C LEU A 114 -8.05 17.30 9.03
N ALA A 115 -8.89 18.24 9.45
CA ALA A 115 -8.44 19.55 9.92
C ALA A 115 -7.53 19.45 11.16
N ALA A 116 -7.72 18.44 12.01
CA ALA A 116 -6.81 18.17 13.13
C ALA A 116 -5.46 17.61 12.68
N LEU A 117 -5.40 16.88 11.56
CA LEU A 117 -4.17 16.31 11.00
C LEU A 117 -3.40 17.30 10.11
N ARG A 118 -4.12 18.08 9.30
CA ARG A 118 -3.62 19.04 8.32
C ARG A 118 -4.54 20.27 8.27
N PRO A 119 -4.39 21.22 9.22
CA PRO A 119 -5.26 22.41 9.32
C PRO A 119 -5.18 23.33 8.10
N ASP A 120 -4.07 23.26 7.36
CA ASP A 120 -3.75 24.07 6.20
C ASP A 120 -4.29 23.51 4.88
N ALA A 121 -4.66 22.23 4.86
CA ALA A 121 -5.08 21.55 3.64
C ALA A 121 -6.55 21.90 3.30
N PRO A 122 -6.82 22.44 2.10
CA PRO A 122 -8.18 22.75 1.72
C PRO A 122 -9.01 21.49 1.51
N THR A 123 -10.30 21.59 1.80
CA THR A 123 -11.26 20.49 1.66
C THR A 123 -12.43 20.87 0.76
N ARG A 124 -13.02 19.88 0.07
CA ARG A 124 -14.29 20.02 -0.64
C ARG A 124 -15.21 18.83 -0.35
N PRO A 125 -16.53 19.02 -0.25
CA PRO A 125 -17.47 17.91 -0.15
C PRO A 125 -17.34 16.98 -1.36
N PHE A 126 -17.21 15.69 -1.10
CA PHE A 126 -17.14 14.67 -2.15
C PHE A 126 -17.54 13.31 -1.58
N HIS A 127 -18.34 12.57 -2.34
CA HIS A 127 -18.90 11.29 -1.92
C HIS A 127 -18.54 10.19 -2.91
N PRO A 128 -18.54 8.92 -2.48
CA PRO A 128 -18.31 7.78 -3.39
C PRO A 128 -19.59 7.54 -4.23
N SER A 129 -19.86 8.48 -5.13
CA SER A 129 -21.14 8.68 -5.79
C SER A 129 -21.23 7.98 -7.16
N SER A 130 -22.27 8.29 -7.92
CA SER A 130 -22.53 7.78 -9.27
C SER A 130 -22.59 8.91 -10.30
N PRO A 131 -22.42 8.63 -11.60
CA PRO A 131 -22.61 9.61 -12.65
C PRO A 131 -24.06 10.08 -12.71
N ARG A 132 -24.28 11.29 -13.24
CA ARG A 132 -25.61 11.85 -13.50
C ARG A 132 -26.43 10.87 -14.32
N SER A 133 -27.69 10.71 -13.95
CA SER A 133 -28.58 9.75 -14.59
C SER A 133 -29.80 10.41 -15.18
N THR A 134 -30.27 9.85 -16.29
CA THR A 134 -31.54 10.21 -16.95
C THR A 134 -32.50 9.02 -16.96
N LEU A 135 -32.24 8.00 -16.13
CA LEU A 135 -33.05 6.80 -16.04
C LEU A 135 -34.36 7.10 -15.31
N ALA A 136 -35.50 7.04 -16.03
CA ALA A 136 -36.81 7.25 -15.43
C ALA A 136 -37.18 6.13 -14.44
N PRO A 137 -37.83 6.42 -13.30
CA PRO A 137 -38.22 5.37 -12.35
C PRO A 137 -39.06 4.24 -12.94
N THR A 138 -38.69 3.00 -12.63
CA THR A 138 -39.20 1.76 -13.25
C THR A 138 -40.04 0.87 -12.34
N LEU A 139 -40.49 1.39 -11.18
CA LEU A 139 -41.28 0.61 -10.24
C LEU A 139 -42.49 -0.07 -10.90
N ARG A 140 -42.59 -1.39 -10.71
CA ARG A 140 -43.60 -2.31 -11.25
C ARG A 140 -44.19 -3.20 -10.13
N PRO A 141 -45.33 -3.86 -10.35
CA PRO A 141 -45.90 -4.79 -9.37
C PRO A 141 -44.94 -5.93 -8.96
N ASP A 142 -44.09 -6.39 -9.89
CA ASP A 142 -43.10 -7.45 -9.70
C ASP A 142 -41.71 -6.93 -9.29
N SER A 143 -41.58 -5.63 -9.00
CA SER A 143 -40.32 -5.04 -8.52
C SER A 143 -39.84 -5.73 -7.24
N ARG A 144 -38.50 -5.84 -7.14
CA ARG A 144 -37.78 -6.46 -6.02
C ARG A 144 -36.78 -5.47 -5.43
N LEU A 145 -36.31 -5.74 -4.22
CA LEU A 145 -35.23 -5.00 -3.59
C LEU A 145 -33.88 -5.41 -4.18
N PHE A 146 -33.27 -4.53 -4.94
CA PHE A 146 -31.87 -4.66 -5.31
C PHE A 146 -30.97 -4.50 -4.08
N TYR A 147 -30.02 -5.42 -3.91
CA TYR A 147 -28.95 -5.29 -2.94
C TYR A 147 -27.66 -5.91 -3.49
N VAL A 148 -26.56 -5.17 -3.41
CA VAL A 148 -25.24 -5.60 -3.91
C VAL A 148 -24.17 -5.46 -2.83
N GLY A 149 -23.27 -6.44 -2.76
CA GLY A 149 -22.15 -6.43 -1.82
C GLY A 149 -20.87 -6.99 -2.44
N SER A 150 -19.91 -6.11 -2.71
CA SER A 150 -18.56 -6.46 -3.21
C SER A 150 -17.54 -6.63 -2.08
N ASN A 151 -17.63 -5.79 -1.04
CA ASN A 151 -16.85 -5.86 0.21
C ASN A 151 -17.67 -6.42 1.38
N TRP A 152 -18.69 -7.23 1.08
CA TRP A 152 -19.55 -7.83 2.10
C TRP A 152 -18.82 -8.97 2.83
N ASP A 153 -18.97 -9.09 4.15
CA ASP A 153 -18.25 -10.09 4.96
C ASP A 153 -19.03 -11.40 5.18
N GLY A 154 -20.25 -11.50 4.63
CA GLY A 154 -21.11 -12.68 4.82
C GLY A 154 -22.01 -12.63 6.05
N GLN A 155 -21.82 -11.65 6.95
CA GLN A 155 -22.34 -11.73 8.32
C GLN A 155 -23.28 -10.59 8.71
N ARG A 156 -23.51 -9.61 7.81
CA ARG A 156 -24.36 -8.45 8.14
C ARG A 156 -25.82 -8.75 7.86
N TYR A 157 -26.65 -8.57 8.88
CA TYR A 157 -28.10 -8.67 8.79
C TYR A 157 -28.62 -10.04 8.29
N PRO A 158 -28.08 -11.19 8.76
CA PRO A 158 -28.43 -12.49 8.21
C PRO A 158 -29.92 -12.84 8.36
N ALA A 159 -30.54 -12.56 9.51
CA ALA A 159 -31.95 -12.87 9.75
C ALA A 159 -32.86 -11.95 8.93
N LEU A 160 -32.51 -10.67 8.80
CA LEU A 160 -33.24 -9.72 7.97
C LEU A 160 -33.22 -10.15 6.51
N LEU A 161 -32.03 -10.41 5.95
CA LEU A 161 -31.88 -10.76 4.53
C LEU A 161 -32.49 -12.12 4.21
N THR A 162 -32.41 -13.10 5.12
CA THR A 162 -33.09 -14.40 4.99
C THR A 162 -34.60 -14.20 4.88
N ARG A 163 -35.18 -13.41 5.78
CA ARG A 163 -36.63 -13.16 5.76
C ARG A 163 -37.10 -12.46 4.47
N LEU A 164 -36.32 -11.52 3.95
CA LEU A 164 -36.62 -10.87 2.66
C LEU A 164 -36.43 -11.82 1.47
N ALA A 165 -35.45 -12.72 1.53
CA ALA A 165 -35.24 -13.75 0.51
C ALA A 165 -36.39 -14.76 0.49
N ASP A 166 -36.82 -15.24 1.66
CA ASP A 166 -37.94 -16.19 1.82
C ASP A 166 -39.27 -15.59 1.35
N ALA A 167 -39.45 -14.28 1.52
CA ALA A 167 -40.59 -13.55 0.98
C ALA A 167 -40.53 -13.34 -0.55
N GLY A 168 -39.44 -13.75 -1.23
CA GLY A 168 -39.26 -13.63 -2.67
C GLY A 168 -39.01 -12.20 -3.17
N VAL A 169 -38.78 -11.24 -2.26
CA VAL A 169 -38.70 -9.82 -2.61
C VAL A 169 -37.28 -9.31 -2.81
N LEU A 170 -36.25 -10.11 -2.53
CA LEU A 170 -34.85 -9.68 -2.53
C LEU A 170 -34.09 -10.16 -3.76
N ALA A 171 -33.37 -9.27 -4.45
CA ALA A 171 -32.50 -9.58 -5.59
C ALA A 171 -31.02 -9.24 -5.23
N LEU A 172 -30.23 -10.28 -4.94
CA LEU A 172 -28.86 -10.15 -4.43
C LEU A 172 -27.79 -10.28 -5.52
N HIS A 173 -26.81 -9.38 -5.52
CA HIS A 173 -25.66 -9.45 -6.40
C HIS A 173 -24.32 -9.42 -5.63
N GLY A 174 -23.33 -10.13 -6.16
CA GLY A 174 -21.96 -10.23 -5.62
C GLY A 174 -21.37 -11.62 -5.80
N THR A 175 -20.25 -11.89 -5.12
CA THR A 175 -19.53 -13.17 -5.18
C THR A 175 -20.36 -14.32 -4.59
N ALA A 176 -20.44 -15.44 -5.29
CA ALA A 176 -21.32 -16.57 -4.96
C ALA A 176 -21.08 -17.12 -3.54
N GLU A 177 -19.81 -17.23 -3.15
CA GLU A 177 -19.38 -17.83 -1.88
C GLU A 177 -19.97 -17.09 -0.69
N ARG A 178 -19.98 -15.76 -0.77
CA ARG A 178 -20.49 -14.89 0.30
C ARG A 178 -22.00 -15.01 0.44
N TRP A 179 -22.72 -15.22 -0.66
CA TRP A 179 -24.19 -15.30 -0.72
C TRP A 179 -24.75 -16.72 -0.67
N SER A 180 -23.91 -17.72 -0.41
CA SER A 180 -24.28 -19.14 -0.45
C SER A 180 -25.48 -19.52 0.44
N HIS A 181 -25.66 -18.83 1.57
CA HIS A 181 -26.79 -19.02 2.48
C HIS A 181 -28.11 -18.38 2.00
N LEU A 182 -28.10 -17.61 0.90
CA LEU A 182 -29.25 -16.93 0.29
C LEU A 182 -29.36 -17.26 -1.21
N ALA A 183 -29.08 -18.53 -1.57
CA ALA A 183 -29.00 -18.97 -2.97
C ALA A 183 -30.27 -18.71 -3.80
N ASN A 184 -31.45 -18.72 -3.17
CA ASN A 184 -32.74 -18.41 -3.81
C ASN A 184 -32.91 -16.94 -4.19
N ALA A 185 -32.23 -16.01 -3.51
CA ALA A 185 -32.25 -14.58 -3.80
C ALA A 185 -31.06 -14.12 -4.67
N TRP A 186 -29.99 -14.90 -4.74
CA TRP A 186 -28.79 -14.57 -5.52
C TRP A 186 -29.05 -14.54 -7.03
N GLN A 187 -28.63 -13.46 -7.68
CA GLN A 187 -28.85 -13.14 -9.10
C GLN A 187 -27.54 -13.16 -9.91
N GLY A 188 -26.44 -13.64 -9.32
CA GLY A 188 -25.13 -13.68 -9.97
C GLY A 188 -24.25 -12.45 -9.71
N PRO A 189 -22.97 -12.52 -10.13
CA PRO A 189 -22.07 -11.37 -10.09
C PRO A 189 -22.49 -10.31 -11.13
N LEU A 190 -22.05 -9.07 -10.92
CA LEU A 190 -22.18 -7.99 -11.90
C LEU A 190 -20.78 -7.57 -12.38
N PRO A 191 -20.62 -7.20 -13.66
CA PRO A 191 -19.37 -6.62 -14.12
C PRO A 191 -19.14 -5.26 -13.46
N PHE A 192 -17.88 -4.94 -13.17
CA PHE A 192 -17.48 -3.61 -12.69
C PHE A 192 -17.02 -2.81 -13.90
N ASP A 193 -17.99 -2.16 -14.55
CA ASP A 193 -17.84 -1.38 -15.77
C ASP A 193 -18.33 0.08 -15.59
N GLY A 194 -18.65 0.46 -14.35
CA GLY A 194 -19.17 1.77 -14.00
C GLY A 194 -20.67 1.98 -14.29
N GLN A 195 -21.38 0.97 -14.83
CA GLN A 195 -22.80 1.12 -15.24
C GLN A 195 -23.69 -0.05 -14.80
N ALA A 196 -23.20 -1.28 -14.80
CA ALA A 196 -24.01 -2.49 -14.63
C ALA A 196 -24.70 -2.55 -13.26
N VAL A 197 -24.07 -2.02 -12.21
CA VAL A 197 -24.67 -1.92 -10.87
C VAL A 197 -25.92 -1.01 -10.90
N ILE A 198 -25.80 0.17 -11.50
CA ILE A 198 -26.91 1.13 -11.62
C ILE A 198 -28.03 0.55 -12.50
N GLN A 199 -27.67 -0.10 -13.62
CA GLN A 199 -28.65 -0.74 -14.50
C GLN A 199 -29.35 -1.93 -13.82
N ALA A 200 -28.65 -2.71 -13.00
CA ALA A 200 -29.24 -3.80 -12.25
C ALA A 200 -30.24 -3.28 -11.21
N ALA A 201 -29.87 -2.25 -10.44
CA ALA A 201 -30.79 -1.58 -9.53
C ALA A 201 -32.03 -1.03 -10.26
N HIS A 202 -31.81 -0.37 -11.42
CA HIS A 202 -32.88 0.17 -12.25
C HIS A 202 -33.84 -0.91 -12.75
N ARG A 203 -33.36 -2.10 -13.11
CA ARG A 203 -34.23 -3.21 -13.53
C ARG A 203 -35.14 -3.70 -12.40
N GLN A 204 -34.66 -3.65 -11.15
CA GLN A 204 -35.45 -4.11 -10.00
C GLN A 204 -36.47 -3.07 -9.55
N GLY A 205 -36.21 -1.78 -9.76
CA GLY A 205 -37.13 -0.66 -9.48
C GLY A 205 -37.24 -0.26 -8.00
N MET A 206 -36.72 -1.08 -7.09
CA MET A 206 -36.55 -0.76 -5.67
C MET A 206 -35.15 -1.18 -5.21
N GLY A 207 -34.66 -0.57 -4.14
CA GLY A 207 -33.35 -0.88 -3.59
C GLY A 207 -33.28 -0.74 -2.08
N LEU A 208 -32.46 -1.59 -1.48
CA LEU A 208 -32.23 -1.60 -0.03
C LEU A 208 -30.84 -1.00 0.28
N CYS A 209 -30.78 -0.01 1.16
CA CYS A 209 -29.57 0.68 1.55
C CYS A 209 -29.34 0.62 3.06
N LEU A 210 -28.54 -0.35 3.51
CA LEU A 210 -28.15 -0.51 4.92
C LEU A 210 -26.69 -0.12 5.12
N HIS A 211 -26.40 0.58 6.22
CA HIS A 211 -25.06 1.01 6.60
C HIS A 211 -24.50 0.19 7.77
N LEU A 212 -23.18 0.19 7.93
CA LEU A 212 -22.58 -0.24 9.19
C LEU A 212 -22.80 0.85 10.27
N PRO A 213 -22.80 0.48 11.57
CA PRO A 213 -22.97 1.45 12.66
C PRO A 213 -22.00 2.64 12.59
N GLN A 214 -20.75 2.42 12.17
CA GLN A 214 -19.74 3.48 12.05
C GLN A 214 -20.10 4.52 10.98
N HIS A 215 -20.63 4.06 9.84
CA HIS A 215 -21.10 4.96 8.78
C HIS A 215 -22.27 5.83 9.28
N ARG A 216 -23.23 5.24 10.01
CA ARG A 216 -24.33 6.01 10.63
C ARG A 216 -23.84 7.01 11.66
N ALA A 217 -22.99 6.56 12.59
CA ALA A 217 -22.49 7.39 13.70
C ALA A 217 -21.71 8.62 13.22
N GLU A 218 -20.98 8.49 12.11
CA GLU A 218 -20.15 9.57 11.55
C GLU A 218 -20.81 10.28 10.35
N ALA A 219 -22.08 9.96 10.06
CA ALA A 219 -22.84 10.50 8.92
C ALA A 219 -22.11 10.36 7.56
N VAL A 220 -21.39 9.25 7.36
CA VAL A 220 -20.63 8.96 6.14
C VAL A 220 -21.42 7.98 5.28
N PRO A 221 -22.10 8.43 4.21
CA PRO A 221 -22.91 7.53 3.37
C PRO A 221 -22.04 6.52 2.63
N ASN A 222 -22.57 5.31 2.40
CA ASN A 222 -21.96 4.35 1.49
C ASN A 222 -22.40 4.60 0.03
N MET A 223 -21.78 3.92 -0.93
CA MET A 223 -22.09 4.09 -2.36
C MET A 223 -23.54 3.81 -2.74
N ARG A 224 -24.23 2.97 -1.97
CA ARG A 224 -25.50 2.35 -2.39
C ARG A 224 -26.62 3.37 -2.50
N VAL A 225 -26.68 4.37 -1.62
CA VAL A 225 -27.70 5.43 -1.74
C VAL A 225 -27.58 6.19 -3.05
N PHE A 226 -26.34 6.45 -3.51
CA PHE A 226 -26.08 7.14 -4.78
C PHE A 226 -26.38 6.25 -5.99
N GLU A 227 -26.03 4.97 -5.92
CA GLU A 227 -26.36 3.98 -6.97
C GLU A 227 -27.87 3.87 -7.18
N LEU A 228 -28.64 3.80 -6.09
CA LEU A 228 -30.09 3.68 -6.13
C LEU A 228 -30.77 4.95 -6.63
N ALA A 229 -30.30 6.13 -6.20
CA ALA A 229 -30.78 7.40 -6.69
C ALA A 229 -30.49 7.56 -8.20
N ALA A 230 -29.26 7.24 -8.64
CA ALA A 230 -28.91 7.22 -10.05
C ALA A 230 -29.77 6.22 -10.84
N ALA A 231 -30.13 5.08 -10.26
CA ALA A 231 -30.99 4.09 -10.91
C ALA A 231 -32.46 4.52 -11.04
N GLY A 232 -32.88 5.60 -10.36
CA GLY A 232 -34.29 5.97 -10.26
C GLY A 232 -35.11 4.92 -9.50
N ALA A 233 -34.47 4.18 -8.60
CA ALA A 233 -35.13 3.16 -7.78
C ALA A 233 -35.78 3.81 -6.55
N LEU A 234 -36.91 3.23 -6.09
CA LEU A 234 -37.43 3.57 -4.76
C LEU A 234 -36.43 3.08 -3.71
N ILE A 235 -35.92 3.99 -2.90
CA ILE A 235 -34.90 3.71 -1.88
C ILE A 235 -35.57 3.39 -0.56
N ILE A 236 -35.25 2.22 0.00
CA ILE A 236 -35.49 1.88 1.39
C ILE A 236 -34.14 1.88 2.10
N ALA A 237 -33.94 2.77 3.07
CA ALA A 237 -32.66 2.96 3.75
C ALA A 237 -32.80 2.90 5.27
N ASP A 238 -31.73 2.53 5.98
CA ASP A 238 -31.66 2.77 7.41
C ASP A 238 -31.66 4.27 7.72
N ARG A 239 -32.06 4.65 8.95
CA ARG A 239 -31.97 6.04 9.40
C ARG A 239 -30.52 6.48 9.48
N HIS A 240 -30.11 7.29 8.51
CA HIS A 240 -28.74 7.77 8.36
C HIS A 240 -28.76 9.30 8.25
N PRO A 241 -27.98 10.04 9.06
CA PRO A 241 -28.08 11.52 9.11
C PRO A 241 -27.88 12.21 7.74
N PHE A 242 -26.94 11.72 6.92
CA PHE A 242 -26.77 12.21 5.55
C PHE A 242 -28.03 12.02 4.69
N ILE A 243 -28.71 10.88 4.81
CA ILE A 243 -29.87 10.55 3.99
C ILE A 243 -31.07 11.37 4.46
N GLU A 244 -31.27 11.53 5.76
CA GLU A 244 -32.30 12.41 6.34
C GLU A 244 -32.09 13.87 5.91
N HIS A 245 -30.85 14.35 5.89
CA HIS A 245 -30.53 15.70 5.45
C HIS A 245 -30.82 15.93 3.96
N TRP A 246 -30.36 15.04 3.09
CA TRP A 246 -30.45 15.25 1.65
C TRP A 246 -31.79 14.82 1.04
N PHE A 247 -32.29 13.67 1.44
CA PHE A 247 -33.45 13.06 0.80
C PHE A 247 -34.74 13.22 1.59
N ALA A 248 -34.67 13.48 2.90
CA ALA A 248 -35.83 13.69 3.76
C ALA A 248 -36.97 12.69 3.46
N ASP A 249 -38.17 13.17 3.14
CA ASP A 249 -39.35 12.34 2.87
C ASP A 249 -39.38 11.69 1.47
N ARG A 250 -38.30 11.77 0.69
CA ARG A 250 -38.18 11.19 -0.67
C ARG A 250 -37.63 9.78 -0.70
N VAL A 251 -37.33 9.21 0.47
CA VAL A 251 -36.95 7.82 0.66
C VAL A 251 -37.75 7.21 1.81
N LEU A 252 -37.79 5.89 1.87
CA LEU A 252 -38.43 5.16 2.97
C LEU A 252 -37.37 4.75 3.99
N TYR A 253 -37.65 4.95 5.27
CA TYR A 253 -36.71 4.67 6.35
C TYR A 253 -37.07 3.40 7.12
N VAL A 254 -36.09 2.55 7.39
CA VAL A 254 -36.19 1.43 8.32
C VAL A 254 -35.42 1.73 9.60
N ASP A 255 -36.04 1.45 10.73
CA ASP A 255 -35.37 1.45 12.03
C ASP A 255 -34.71 0.08 12.25
N THR A 256 -33.40 0.07 12.45
CA THR A 256 -32.62 -1.15 12.71
C THR A 256 -32.38 -1.41 14.19
N ASP A 257 -32.70 -0.47 15.08
CA ASP A 257 -32.41 -0.57 16.52
C ASP A 257 -33.37 -1.53 17.23
N GLY A 258 -34.56 -1.75 16.64
CA GLY A 258 -35.52 -2.78 17.07
C GLY A 258 -35.13 -4.23 16.72
N GLY A 259 -33.97 -4.44 16.11
CA GLY A 259 -33.46 -5.75 15.70
C GLY A 259 -33.91 -6.19 14.30
N GLU A 260 -33.23 -7.22 13.78
CA GLU A 260 -33.35 -7.64 12.37
C GLU A 260 -34.74 -8.11 11.95
N ALA A 261 -35.44 -8.82 12.84
CA ALA A 261 -36.78 -9.33 12.54
C ALA A 261 -37.81 -8.20 12.37
N ALA A 262 -37.77 -7.21 13.26
CA ALA A 262 -38.66 -6.04 13.21
C ALA A 262 -38.34 -5.16 11.99
N ALA A 263 -37.05 -4.96 11.70
CA ALA A 263 -36.61 -4.26 10.50
C ALA A 263 -37.11 -4.94 9.22
N ALA A 264 -37.02 -6.27 9.14
CA ALA A 264 -37.56 -7.02 8.00
C ALA A 264 -39.08 -6.86 7.86
N ASP A 265 -39.85 -6.92 8.95
CA ASP A 265 -41.30 -6.68 8.91
C ASP A 265 -41.65 -5.27 8.42
N ASN A 266 -40.91 -4.27 8.90
CA ASN A 266 -41.09 -2.89 8.47
C ASN A 266 -40.80 -2.73 6.97
N ILE A 267 -39.72 -3.35 6.46
CA ILE A 267 -39.39 -3.36 5.04
C ILE A 267 -40.51 -4.04 4.22
N LEU A 268 -41.02 -5.19 4.67
CA LEU A 268 -42.11 -5.89 3.97
C LEU A 268 -43.39 -5.04 3.91
N ALA A 269 -43.74 -4.33 4.99
CA ALA A 269 -44.87 -3.41 4.99
C ALA A 269 -44.67 -2.22 4.03
N GLN A 270 -43.45 -1.70 3.94
CA GLN A 270 -43.09 -0.64 2.98
C GLN A 270 -43.18 -1.11 1.52
N LEU A 271 -42.82 -2.35 1.25
CA LEU A 271 -42.99 -2.96 -0.08
C LEU A 271 -44.46 -3.10 -0.46
N ASP A 272 -45.31 -3.51 0.49
CA ASP A 272 -46.76 -3.58 0.27
C ASP A 272 -47.36 -2.19 0.01
N TRP A 273 -46.92 -1.18 0.77
CA TRP A 273 -47.27 0.22 0.51
C TRP A 273 -46.85 0.66 -0.89
N ALA A 274 -45.61 0.40 -1.31
CA ALA A 274 -45.11 0.81 -2.63
C ALA A 274 -45.89 0.16 -3.78
N ARG A 275 -46.33 -1.09 -3.61
CA ARG A 275 -47.15 -1.83 -4.57
C ARG A 275 -48.57 -1.31 -4.66
N THR A 276 -49.13 -0.86 -3.55
CA THR A 276 -50.49 -0.28 -3.47
C THR A 276 -50.52 1.22 -3.83
N HIS A 277 -49.37 1.90 -3.79
CA HIS A 277 -49.22 3.33 -4.10
C HIS A 277 -48.15 3.61 -5.19
N PRO A 278 -48.18 2.94 -6.35
CA PRO A 278 -47.06 2.96 -7.30
C PRO A 278 -46.80 4.33 -7.92
N ALA A 279 -47.83 5.19 -8.05
CA ALA A 279 -47.64 6.55 -8.54
C ALA A 279 -46.85 7.43 -7.56
N GLN A 280 -47.18 7.36 -6.27
CA GLN A 280 -46.47 8.09 -5.22
C GLN A 280 -45.05 7.59 -5.06
N ALA A 281 -44.85 6.28 -5.04
CA ALA A 281 -43.52 5.68 -4.94
C ALA A 281 -42.62 6.03 -6.14
N ARG A 282 -43.16 6.11 -7.36
CA ARG A 282 -42.40 6.62 -8.53
C ARG A 282 -42.07 8.11 -8.43
N ALA A 283 -42.99 8.93 -7.92
CA ALA A 283 -42.73 10.35 -7.68
C ALA A 283 -41.59 10.53 -6.68
N MET A 284 -41.62 9.80 -5.54
CA MET A 284 -40.54 9.82 -4.55
C MET A 284 -39.18 9.45 -5.18
N ALA A 285 -39.13 8.37 -5.96
CA ALA A 285 -37.89 7.96 -6.64
C ALA A 285 -37.39 9.01 -7.65
N ALA A 286 -38.30 9.65 -8.40
CA ALA A 286 -37.94 10.72 -9.34
C ALA A 286 -37.37 11.95 -8.61
N GLU A 287 -37.98 12.33 -7.49
CA GLU A 287 -37.57 13.50 -6.70
C GLU A 287 -36.24 13.25 -5.98
N ALA A 288 -36.02 12.05 -5.45
CA ALA A 288 -34.72 11.64 -4.92
C ALA A 288 -33.63 11.66 -6.01
N GLN A 289 -33.94 11.20 -7.22
CA GLN A 289 -33.02 11.28 -8.36
C GLN A 289 -32.72 12.72 -8.78
N ASP A 290 -33.70 13.64 -8.75
CA ASP A 290 -33.48 15.06 -9.04
C ASP A 290 -32.50 15.69 -8.04
N ILE A 291 -32.71 15.47 -6.73
CA ILE A 291 -31.79 15.91 -5.68
C ILE A 291 -30.39 15.37 -5.94
N PHE A 292 -30.28 14.08 -6.23
CA PHE A 292 -29.02 13.45 -6.57
C PHE A 292 -28.35 14.10 -7.78
N ASN A 293 -29.05 14.27 -8.90
CA ASN A 293 -28.50 14.83 -10.13
C ASN A 293 -28.05 16.28 -9.97
N ARG A 294 -28.72 17.05 -9.12
CA ARG A 294 -28.41 18.46 -8.88
C ARG A 294 -27.21 18.64 -7.95
N HIS A 295 -27.06 17.78 -6.94
CA HIS A 295 -26.16 18.06 -5.82
C HIS A 295 -25.14 16.97 -5.52
N LEU A 296 -25.48 15.71 -5.82
CA LEU A 296 -24.73 14.56 -5.31
C LEU A 296 -24.09 13.71 -6.41
N CYS A 297 -24.47 13.87 -7.68
CA CYS A 297 -23.83 13.15 -8.78
C CYS A 297 -22.37 13.57 -8.94
N LEU A 298 -21.55 12.67 -9.50
CA LEU A 298 -20.12 12.92 -9.66
C LEU A 298 -19.81 14.19 -10.46
N GLU A 299 -20.60 14.51 -11.49
CA GLU A 299 -20.44 15.74 -12.27
C GLU A 299 -20.66 17.00 -11.40
N ALA A 300 -21.63 16.98 -10.48
CA ALA A 300 -21.85 18.08 -9.55
C ALA A 300 -20.73 18.18 -8.50
N LEU A 301 -20.21 17.05 -8.02
CA LEU A 301 -19.12 16.99 -7.05
C LEU A 301 -17.75 17.35 -7.66
N LEU A 302 -17.56 17.11 -8.96
CA LEU A 302 -16.35 17.50 -9.68
C LEU A 302 -16.33 18.99 -10.01
N ALA A 303 -17.48 19.65 -10.16
CA ALA A 303 -17.58 21.04 -10.60
C ALA A 303 -16.70 22.04 -9.80
N PRO A 304 -16.53 21.93 -8.46
CA PRO A 304 -15.69 22.84 -7.69
C PRO A 304 -14.17 22.57 -7.79
N LEU A 305 -13.75 21.51 -8.49
CA LEU A 305 -12.36 21.08 -8.54
C LEU A 305 -11.40 22.12 -9.14
N PRO A 306 -11.72 22.83 -10.25
CA PRO A 306 -10.83 23.84 -10.81
C PRO A 306 -10.46 24.93 -9.79
N ASP A 307 -11.43 25.37 -8.99
CA ASP A 307 -11.21 26.40 -7.96
C ASP A 307 -10.31 25.88 -6.83
N LEU A 308 -10.50 24.62 -6.42
CA LEU A 308 -9.63 23.97 -5.44
C LEU A 308 -8.18 23.86 -5.96
N LEU A 309 -7.99 23.51 -7.23
CA LEU A 309 -6.65 23.42 -7.81
C LEU A 309 -5.99 24.80 -7.92
N ALA A 310 -6.74 25.84 -8.27
CA ALA A 310 -6.23 27.21 -8.29
C ALA A 310 -5.79 27.68 -6.90
N GLU A 311 -6.57 27.35 -5.85
CA GLU A 311 -6.22 27.62 -4.45
C GLU A 311 -4.88 26.96 -4.06
N LEU A 312 -4.72 25.68 -4.38
CA LEU A 312 -3.50 24.91 -4.09
C LEU A 312 -2.28 25.42 -4.86
N GLN A 313 -2.45 25.80 -6.13
CA GLN A 313 -1.39 26.37 -6.95
C GLN A 313 -0.95 27.75 -6.44
N ALA A 314 -1.90 28.60 -6.03
CA ALA A 314 -1.59 29.89 -5.44
C ALA A 314 -0.81 29.75 -4.13
N GLY A 315 -1.21 28.82 -3.26
CA GLY A 315 -0.48 28.50 -2.02
C GLY A 315 0.97 28.09 -2.27
N ARG A 316 1.21 27.23 -3.27
CA ARG A 316 2.56 26.82 -3.70
C ARG A 316 3.40 27.98 -4.21
N ALA A 317 2.81 28.92 -4.97
CA ALA A 317 3.52 30.09 -5.50
C ALA A 317 3.93 31.08 -4.38
N THR A 318 3.08 31.27 -3.37
CA THR A 318 3.38 32.16 -2.24
C THR A 318 4.33 31.55 -1.20
N GLY A 319 4.38 30.22 -1.11
CA GLY A 319 5.26 29.48 -0.21
C GLY A 319 6.69 29.27 -0.72
N GLY A 320 7.02 29.77 -1.92
CA GLY A 320 8.34 29.69 -2.54
C GLY A 320 9.40 30.49 -1.79
N ARG A 321 9.79 30.02 -0.60
CA ARG A 321 11.05 30.41 0.02
C ARG A 321 12.16 30.01 -0.97
N ALA A 322 13.04 30.93 -1.34
CA ALA A 322 14.25 30.60 -2.08
C ALA A 322 15.02 29.59 -1.24
N ALA A 323 14.89 28.31 -1.59
CA ALA A 323 15.42 27.25 -0.76
C ALA A 323 16.94 27.34 -0.71
N PRO A 324 17.56 27.00 0.44
CA PRO A 324 19.00 26.85 0.50
C PRO A 324 19.40 25.78 -0.51
N ARG A 325 20.23 26.17 -1.50
CA ARG A 325 20.87 25.20 -2.39
C ARG A 325 21.90 24.42 -1.59
N LEU A 326 21.50 23.27 -1.04
CA LEU A 326 22.46 22.29 -0.58
C LEU A 326 23.36 21.93 -1.75
N ARG A 327 24.67 21.94 -1.52
CA ARG A 327 25.68 21.45 -2.45
C ARG A 327 25.82 19.96 -2.25
N LEU A 328 25.24 19.16 -3.13
CA LEU A 328 25.28 17.71 -2.99
C LEU A 328 26.40 17.10 -3.83
N GLY A 329 27.00 16.03 -3.30
CA GLY A 329 27.82 15.12 -4.07
C GLY A 329 27.00 13.91 -4.52
N VAL A 330 27.13 13.52 -5.77
CA VAL A 330 26.55 12.26 -6.27
C VAL A 330 27.62 11.17 -6.24
N LEU A 331 27.45 10.17 -5.38
CA LEU A 331 28.32 8.99 -5.32
C LEU A 331 27.97 8.03 -6.44
N TYR A 332 28.96 7.77 -7.31
CA TYR A 332 28.95 6.71 -8.30
C TYR A 332 29.84 5.57 -7.79
N PRO A 333 29.27 4.58 -7.06
CA PRO A 333 30.07 3.61 -6.32
C PRO A 333 30.95 2.75 -7.21
N GLU A 334 30.46 2.28 -8.36
CA GLU A 334 31.24 1.47 -9.30
C GLU A 334 32.36 2.26 -9.97
N ALA A 335 32.19 3.58 -10.06
CA ALA A 335 33.18 4.48 -10.62
C ALA A 335 34.18 4.98 -9.57
N GLY A 336 33.99 4.61 -8.29
CA GLY A 336 34.81 5.02 -7.15
C GLY A 336 34.97 6.54 -7.08
N ALA A 337 33.89 7.30 -7.28
CA ALA A 337 33.97 8.76 -7.33
C ALA A 337 32.70 9.45 -6.85
N ILE A 338 32.86 10.66 -6.33
CA ILE A 338 31.79 11.62 -6.09
C ILE A 338 31.85 12.71 -7.17
N VAL A 339 30.72 13.06 -7.75
CA VAL A 339 30.60 14.22 -8.66
C VAL A 339 29.79 15.29 -7.95
N ALA A 340 30.38 16.46 -7.73
CA ALA A 340 29.70 17.60 -7.14
C ALA A 340 28.83 18.33 -8.18
N ASP A 341 27.94 19.21 -7.72
CA ASP A 341 27.04 20.01 -8.57
C ASP A 341 27.76 20.89 -9.61
N ASP A 342 29.02 21.24 -9.37
CA ASP A 342 29.88 21.98 -10.30
C ASP A 342 30.53 21.09 -11.39
N GLY A 343 30.21 19.80 -11.39
CA GLY A 343 30.77 18.79 -12.29
C GLY A 343 32.15 18.29 -11.88
N ASN A 344 32.72 18.78 -10.77
CA ASN A 344 34.03 18.34 -10.31
C ASN A 344 33.94 16.89 -9.79
N ARG A 345 34.77 16.03 -10.37
CA ARG A 345 34.84 14.61 -10.01
C ARG A 345 35.95 14.38 -9.00
N ARG A 346 35.58 13.91 -7.83
CA ARG A 346 36.47 13.60 -6.71
C ARG A 346 36.66 12.08 -6.63
N PRO A 347 37.87 11.56 -6.92
CA PRO A 347 38.14 10.13 -6.82
C PRO A 347 38.15 9.69 -5.35
N LEU A 348 37.64 8.50 -5.10
CA LEU A 348 37.65 7.86 -3.79
C LEU A 348 38.86 6.93 -3.66
N PRO A 349 39.34 6.67 -2.42
CA PRO A 349 40.41 5.69 -2.21
C PRO A 349 39.98 4.28 -2.64
N VAL A 350 40.97 3.44 -2.91
CA VAL A 350 40.76 2.05 -3.36
C VAL A 350 39.99 1.25 -2.30
N GLN A 351 40.36 1.42 -1.03
CA GLN A 351 39.64 0.84 0.09
C GLN A 351 38.39 1.69 0.37
N ALA A 352 37.22 1.06 0.41
CA ALA A 352 36.00 1.73 0.80
C ALA A 352 35.91 1.82 2.33
N ASP A 353 35.89 3.05 2.83
CA ASP A 353 35.72 3.35 4.24
C ASP A 353 35.05 4.74 4.43
N LEU A 354 34.52 4.98 5.62
CA LEU A 354 33.78 6.23 5.90
C LEU A 354 34.71 7.45 6.01
N ALA A 355 35.98 7.27 6.34
CA ALA A 355 36.95 8.35 6.42
C ALA A 355 37.27 8.92 5.02
N GLY A 356 37.48 8.05 4.05
CA GLY A 356 37.63 8.39 2.64
C GLY A 356 36.38 9.05 2.08
N LEU A 357 35.19 8.56 2.46
CA LEU A 357 33.93 9.17 2.04
C LEU A 357 33.79 10.61 2.57
N ARG A 358 34.02 10.82 3.86
CA ARG A 358 33.98 12.15 4.50
C ARG A 358 34.97 13.11 3.86
N THR A 359 36.19 12.64 3.59
CA THR A 359 37.22 13.45 2.91
C THR A 359 36.76 13.87 1.52
N ALA A 360 36.16 12.96 0.75
CA ALA A 360 35.65 13.28 -0.58
C ALA A 360 34.41 14.19 -0.57
N LEU A 361 33.68 14.25 0.55
CA LEU A 361 32.54 15.16 0.76
C LEU A 361 32.95 16.55 1.26
N ASP A 362 34.24 16.83 1.48
CA ASP A 362 34.68 18.11 2.06
C ASP A 362 34.16 19.34 1.26
N GLY A 363 33.50 20.27 1.96
CA GLY A 363 32.85 21.43 1.35
C GLY A 363 31.55 21.16 0.57
N LEU A 364 30.95 19.96 0.72
CA LEU A 364 29.59 19.62 0.29
C LEU A 364 28.69 19.46 1.52
N ASP A 365 27.40 19.77 1.37
CA ASP A 365 26.42 19.69 2.46
C ASP A 365 25.88 18.27 2.64
N GLY A 366 25.90 17.47 1.58
CA GLY A 366 25.33 16.13 1.60
C GLY A 366 25.74 15.24 0.43
N LEU A 367 25.18 14.04 0.44
CA LEU A 367 25.45 12.96 -0.49
C LEU A 367 24.15 12.39 -1.04
N MET A 368 24.11 12.15 -2.34
CA MET A 368 23.11 11.35 -3.03
C MET A 368 23.79 10.11 -3.63
N LEU A 369 23.15 8.96 -3.54
CA LEU A 369 23.68 7.72 -4.10
C LEU A 369 23.15 7.49 -5.53
N ARG A 370 24.03 7.13 -6.46
CA ARG A 370 23.65 6.74 -7.82
C ARG A 370 24.49 5.56 -8.35
N PRO A 371 24.15 4.33 -7.93
CA PRO A 371 24.67 3.11 -8.56
C PRO A 371 24.45 3.09 -10.08
N ALA A 372 25.35 2.42 -10.80
CA ALA A 372 25.23 2.26 -12.24
C ALA A 372 23.96 1.50 -12.64
N GLY A 373 23.42 1.81 -13.82
CA GLY A 373 22.19 1.19 -14.33
C GLY A 373 20.90 1.75 -13.72
N LEU A 374 20.97 2.87 -13.00
CA LEU A 374 19.80 3.59 -12.51
C LEU A 374 19.57 4.90 -13.26
N ASP A 375 18.33 5.07 -13.71
CA ASP A 375 17.84 6.28 -14.35
C ASP A 375 16.95 7.03 -13.37
N TRP A 376 17.29 8.30 -13.16
CA TRP A 376 16.46 9.22 -12.39
C TRP A 376 15.61 10.05 -13.35
N PRO A 377 14.31 10.24 -13.06
CA PRO A 377 13.51 11.21 -13.79
C PRO A 377 14.17 12.60 -13.79
N PRO A 378 14.03 13.39 -14.87
CA PRO A 378 14.56 14.74 -14.90
C PRO A 378 14.02 15.60 -13.74
N GLY A 379 14.93 16.18 -12.96
CA GLY A 379 14.59 17.01 -11.80
C GLY A 379 14.61 16.28 -10.45
N SER A 380 14.60 14.95 -10.41
CA SER A 380 14.55 14.20 -9.13
C SER A 380 15.72 14.47 -8.19
N ALA A 381 16.92 14.76 -8.72
CA ALA A 381 18.07 15.13 -7.90
C ALA A 381 17.85 16.48 -7.18
N ALA A 382 17.24 17.46 -7.85
CA ALA A 382 16.90 18.74 -7.25
C ALA A 382 15.77 18.59 -6.23
N ASP A 383 14.77 17.77 -6.54
CA ASP A 383 13.66 17.48 -5.62
C ASP A 383 14.15 16.76 -4.37
N MET A 384 15.09 15.81 -4.52
CA MET A 384 15.67 15.11 -3.37
C MET A 384 16.61 16.00 -2.56
N ALA A 385 17.33 16.92 -3.20
CA ALA A 385 18.10 17.95 -2.49
C ALA A 385 17.20 18.87 -1.68
N GLN A 386 16.07 19.30 -2.26
CA GLN A 386 15.08 20.11 -1.56
C GLN A 386 14.51 19.36 -0.35
N ALA A 387 14.09 18.13 -0.56
CA ALA A 387 13.53 17.30 0.50
C ALA A 387 14.53 17.01 1.62
N LEU A 388 15.81 16.83 1.28
CA LEU A 388 16.88 16.70 2.27
C LEU A 388 17.10 18.00 3.06
N ALA A 389 16.97 19.16 2.41
CA ALA A 389 17.07 20.47 3.07
C ALA A 389 15.93 20.69 4.08
N ASP A 390 14.74 20.19 3.75
CA ASP A 390 13.55 20.29 4.60
C ASP A 390 13.49 19.19 5.67
N SER A 391 14.27 18.13 5.53
CA SER A 391 14.25 16.98 6.44
C SER A 391 14.87 17.28 7.80
N GLN A 392 14.14 16.92 8.85
CA GLN A 392 14.64 16.95 10.23
C GLN A 392 15.53 15.75 10.57
N ALA A 393 15.32 14.61 9.89
CA ALA A 393 16.15 13.42 10.06
C ALA A 393 17.55 13.62 9.48
N GLY A 394 17.65 14.45 8.43
CA GLY A 394 18.87 14.71 7.69
C GLY A 394 19.35 13.52 6.84
N ALA A 395 18.51 12.49 6.71
CA ALA A 395 18.65 11.42 5.74
C ALA A 395 17.25 11.12 5.21
N VAL A 396 17.14 11.04 3.89
CA VAL A 396 15.88 10.89 3.17
C VAL A 396 15.97 9.77 2.15
N LEU A 397 14.86 9.09 1.94
CA LEU A 397 14.74 7.97 1.01
C LEU A 397 13.50 8.17 0.13
N ALA A 398 13.66 8.07 -1.19
CA ALA A 398 12.54 8.00 -2.11
C ALA A 398 11.85 6.61 -1.99
N PRO A 399 10.62 6.51 -1.47
CA PRO A 399 9.84 5.31 -1.29
C PRO A 399 9.18 4.94 -2.62
N GLY A 400 10.00 4.45 -3.54
CA GLY A 400 9.61 3.46 -4.53
C GLY A 400 10.27 2.10 -4.28
N LEU A 401 11.26 2.02 -3.38
CA LEU A 401 12.32 1.00 -3.54
C LEU A 401 12.56 0.11 -2.32
N TRP A 402 11.88 0.39 -1.21
CA TRP A 402 11.85 -0.56 -0.09
C TRP A 402 10.66 -1.48 -0.28
N PRO A 403 10.84 -2.82 -0.32
CA PRO A 403 9.73 -3.72 -0.54
C PRO A 403 8.73 -3.53 0.59
N ARG A 404 7.50 -3.19 0.23
CA ARG A 404 6.37 -3.68 0.98
C ARG A 404 5.93 -4.97 0.31
N PRO A 405 5.76 -6.08 1.04
CA PRO A 405 5.13 -7.26 0.46
C PRO A 405 3.76 -6.88 -0.12
N ASP A 406 3.44 -7.39 -1.30
CA ASP A 406 2.11 -7.31 -1.92
C ASP A 406 0.97 -7.63 -0.92
N LEU A 407 1.27 -8.54 0.01
CA LEU A 407 0.33 -9.09 0.98
C LEU A 407 -0.05 -8.15 2.13
N GLU A 408 0.66 -7.04 2.35
CA GLU A 408 0.28 -6.06 3.39
C GLU A 408 -0.37 -4.78 2.85
N CYS A 409 -0.27 -4.52 1.54
CA CYS A 409 -0.83 -3.32 0.93
C CYS A 409 -2.01 -3.63 0.00
N GLY A 410 -2.04 -4.79 -0.63
CA GLY A 410 -3.02 -5.12 -1.67
C GLY A 410 -2.87 -4.29 -2.94
N TYR A 411 -1.66 -3.80 -3.26
CA TYR A 411 -1.40 -2.83 -4.33
C TYR A 411 -0.30 -3.30 -5.27
N ARG A 412 -0.42 -3.00 -6.58
CA ARG A 412 0.64 -3.25 -7.56
C ARG A 412 1.70 -2.16 -7.49
N LEU A 413 2.96 -2.54 -7.36
CA LEU A 413 4.08 -1.63 -7.51
C LEU A 413 4.36 -1.38 -9.01
N ASP A 414 5.17 -0.36 -9.31
CA ASP A 414 5.69 -0.13 -10.67
C ASP A 414 6.36 -1.41 -11.23
N PRO A 415 6.32 -1.78 -12.52
CA PRO A 415 7.01 -2.98 -13.04
C PRO A 415 8.51 -3.04 -12.70
N ASP A 416 9.18 -1.90 -12.54
CA ASP A 416 10.57 -1.86 -12.05
C ASP A 416 10.67 -2.01 -10.52
N GLU A 417 9.60 -1.69 -9.79
CA GLU A 417 9.43 -1.97 -8.36
C GLU A 417 8.91 -3.41 -8.10
N ASP A 418 8.10 -3.99 -8.98
CA ASP A 418 7.63 -5.40 -9.05
C ASP A 418 8.84 -6.31 -9.32
N ARG A 419 9.83 -5.84 -10.10
CA ARG A 419 11.14 -6.48 -10.24
C ARG A 419 11.96 -6.46 -8.94
N ALA A 420 11.67 -5.50 -8.07
CA ALA A 420 12.18 -5.42 -6.70
C ALA A 420 11.33 -6.24 -5.68
N LEU A 421 10.14 -6.72 -6.05
CA LEU A 421 9.25 -7.58 -5.23
C LEU A 421 9.31 -9.06 -5.60
N ALA A 422 9.25 -9.94 -4.60
CA ALA A 422 9.37 -11.41 -4.75
C ALA A 422 8.66 -11.94 -6.01
N PRO A 423 9.30 -12.84 -6.80
CA PRO A 423 8.65 -13.39 -7.99
C PRO A 423 7.36 -14.11 -7.61
N ARG A 424 6.38 -14.10 -8.52
CA ARG A 424 5.10 -14.76 -8.26
C ARG A 424 5.30 -16.28 -8.19
N PRO A 425 4.46 -17.01 -7.44
CA PRO A 425 4.57 -18.46 -7.32
C PRO A 425 4.68 -19.15 -8.69
N GLY A 426 5.75 -19.94 -8.88
CA GLY A 426 6.00 -20.68 -10.12
C GLY A 426 6.76 -19.92 -11.21
N GLU A 427 7.06 -18.62 -11.03
CA GLU A 427 7.91 -17.86 -11.95
C GLU A 427 9.40 -18.08 -11.62
N PRO A 428 10.26 -18.33 -12.63
CA PRO A 428 11.70 -18.39 -12.41
C PRO A 428 12.24 -17.03 -11.97
N VAL A 429 13.10 -17.03 -10.95
CA VAL A 429 13.79 -15.82 -10.48
C VAL A 429 14.73 -15.31 -11.60
N PRO A 430 14.53 -14.09 -12.14
CA PRO A 430 15.42 -13.55 -13.15
C PRO A 430 16.86 -13.42 -12.64
N ALA A 431 17.84 -13.79 -13.46
CA ALA A 431 19.25 -13.59 -13.13
C ALA A 431 19.56 -12.10 -12.91
N GLY A 432 20.33 -11.75 -11.87
CA GLY A 432 20.75 -10.37 -11.58
C GLY A 432 19.76 -9.52 -10.76
N ARG A 433 18.61 -10.10 -10.40
CA ARG A 433 17.53 -9.42 -9.67
C ARG A 433 17.92 -8.87 -8.29
N ASP A 434 18.64 -9.63 -7.48
CA ASP A 434 19.05 -9.18 -6.14
C ASP A 434 19.98 -7.96 -6.22
N ALA A 435 20.84 -7.93 -7.23
CA ALA A 435 21.70 -6.79 -7.51
C ALA A 435 20.88 -5.57 -7.97
N ALA A 436 19.86 -5.76 -8.79
CA ALA A 436 18.97 -4.68 -9.23
C ALA A 436 18.18 -4.07 -8.06
N LEU A 437 17.62 -4.90 -7.19
CA LEU A 437 16.91 -4.49 -5.98
C LEU A 437 17.82 -3.72 -5.00
N ALA A 438 19.02 -4.24 -4.76
CA ALA A 438 19.99 -3.59 -3.89
C ALA A 438 20.40 -2.22 -4.46
N ARG A 439 20.69 -2.15 -5.77
CA ARG A 439 21.01 -0.90 -6.47
C ARG A 439 19.89 0.11 -6.35
N LEU A 440 18.64 -0.29 -6.62
CA LEU A 440 17.49 0.57 -6.48
C LEU A 440 17.44 1.18 -5.07
N ARG A 441 17.48 0.36 -4.01
CA ARG A 441 17.45 0.85 -2.61
C ARG A 441 18.55 1.84 -2.28
N ALA A 442 19.79 1.56 -2.68
CA ALA A 442 20.89 2.50 -2.49
C ALA A 442 20.63 3.78 -3.29
N GLY A 443 20.24 3.65 -4.55
CA GLY A 443 19.97 4.77 -5.45
C GLY A 443 18.93 5.74 -4.92
N GLY A 444 17.93 5.30 -4.14
CA GLY A 444 16.91 6.20 -3.59
C GLY A 444 17.34 7.06 -2.39
N LEU A 445 18.57 6.92 -1.89
CA LEU A 445 19.03 7.55 -0.64
C LEU A 445 19.76 8.88 -0.87
N ALA A 446 19.43 9.87 -0.06
CA ALA A 446 20.22 11.08 0.14
C ALA A 446 20.38 11.42 1.63
N LEU A 447 21.49 12.06 2.01
CA LEU A 447 21.79 12.40 3.40
C LEU A 447 22.66 13.65 3.53
N HIS A 448 22.57 14.36 4.65
CA HIS A 448 23.53 15.38 5.05
C HIS A 448 24.86 14.73 5.40
N ALA A 449 25.98 15.37 5.07
CA ALA A 449 27.31 14.82 5.33
C ALA A 449 27.54 14.55 6.83
N THR A 450 26.96 15.37 7.71
CA THR A 450 27.01 15.22 9.18
C THR A 450 26.37 13.91 9.67
N ARG A 451 25.51 13.27 8.88
CA ARG A 451 24.96 11.95 9.21
C ARG A 451 26.00 10.84 9.20
N LEU A 452 27.17 11.09 8.60
CA LEU A 452 28.30 10.16 8.60
C LEU A 452 29.16 10.28 9.87
N ASP A 453 28.89 11.26 10.72
CA ASP A 453 29.67 11.48 11.94
C ASP A 453 29.41 10.38 12.96
N GLY A 454 30.49 9.83 13.52
CA GLY A 454 30.41 8.73 14.49
C GLY A 454 30.12 7.34 13.88
N LEU A 455 29.92 7.25 12.56
CA LEU A 455 29.93 5.97 11.85
C LEU A 455 31.37 5.60 11.47
N ASP A 456 31.73 4.33 11.65
CA ASP A 456 33.00 3.75 11.20
C ASP A 456 32.80 2.35 10.63
N GLY A 457 33.69 1.96 9.71
CA GLY A 457 33.63 0.66 9.04
C GLY A 457 34.54 0.59 7.82
N GLN A 458 34.77 -0.63 7.35
CA GLN A 458 35.49 -0.91 6.11
C GLN A 458 34.66 -1.86 5.26
N TRP A 459 34.61 -1.59 3.95
CA TRP A 459 33.87 -2.37 2.97
C TRP A 459 34.80 -2.87 1.87
N PRO A 460 34.50 -4.00 1.26
CA PRO A 460 35.31 -4.51 0.15
C PRO A 460 35.31 -3.56 -1.06
N ASP A 461 34.24 -2.79 -1.25
CA ASP A 461 34.11 -1.79 -2.30
C ASP A 461 33.05 -0.72 -1.95
N TRP A 462 33.01 0.35 -2.76
CA TRP A 462 32.10 1.48 -2.58
C TRP A 462 30.63 1.13 -2.83
N LEU A 463 30.36 0.09 -3.62
CA LEU A 463 28.99 -0.38 -3.84
C LEU A 463 28.45 -1.02 -2.56
N SER A 464 29.24 -1.86 -1.91
CA SER A 464 28.90 -2.50 -0.64
C SER A 464 28.63 -1.45 0.45
N LEU A 465 29.46 -0.39 0.53
CA LEU A 465 29.19 0.75 1.42
C LEU A 465 27.85 1.41 1.08
N ALA A 466 27.60 1.73 -0.20
CA ALA A 466 26.38 2.39 -0.64
C ALA A 466 25.11 1.58 -0.30
N LEU A 467 25.18 0.25 -0.40
CA LEU A 467 24.10 -0.67 -0.03
C LEU A 467 23.85 -0.71 1.49
N ASP A 468 24.90 -0.64 2.30
CA ASP A 468 24.82 -0.70 3.76
C ASP A 468 24.46 0.65 4.40
N LEU A 469 24.67 1.76 3.69
CA LEU A 469 24.53 3.11 4.25
C LEU A 469 23.10 3.42 4.72
N GLY A 470 22.08 3.05 3.96
CA GLY A 470 20.69 3.26 4.34
C GLY A 470 20.34 2.56 5.67
N PRO A 471 20.57 1.23 5.80
CA PRO A 471 20.44 0.52 7.06
C PRO A 471 21.25 1.11 8.22
N LEU A 472 22.50 1.50 7.99
CA LEU A 472 23.34 2.13 9.02
C LEU A 472 22.74 3.45 9.53
N LEU A 473 22.24 4.28 8.63
CA LEU A 473 21.62 5.56 8.99
C LEU A 473 20.29 5.40 9.71
N ALA A 474 19.52 4.37 9.35
CA ALA A 474 18.25 4.05 10.00
C ALA A 474 18.43 3.63 11.47
N THR A 475 19.60 3.09 11.83
CA THR A 475 19.91 2.68 13.22
C THR A 475 20.57 3.80 14.04
N GLY A 476 21.02 4.88 13.40
CA GLY A 476 21.56 6.07 14.06
C GLY A 476 20.50 7.04 14.59
N PRO A 477 20.87 7.98 15.48
CA PRO A 477 19.96 9.01 16.00
C PRO A 477 19.28 9.76 14.85
N GLY A 478 17.95 9.86 14.83
CA GLY A 478 17.19 10.60 13.80
C GLY A 478 16.66 9.76 12.61
N GLY A 479 17.13 8.52 12.41
CA GLY A 479 16.58 7.60 11.40
C GLY A 479 16.71 8.08 9.94
N VAL A 480 15.82 7.58 9.07
CA VAL A 480 15.70 7.96 7.65
C VAL A 480 14.24 8.29 7.35
N GLU A 481 13.99 9.46 6.76
CA GLU A 481 12.67 9.94 6.38
C GLU A 481 12.26 9.43 4.98
N LEU A 482 11.00 9.07 4.80
CA LEU A 482 10.47 8.60 3.50
C LEU A 482 9.79 9.74 2.76
N LEU A 483 10.21 10.03 1.53
CA LEU A 483 9.77 11.20 0.77
C LEU A 483 8.61 10.91 -0.19
N PRO A 484 7.67 11.81 -0.48
CA PRO A 484 6.70 11.57 -1.56
C PRO A 484 7.30 11.86 -2.96
N LEU A 485 8.49 11.32 -3.26
CA LEU A 485 9.19 11.54 -4.52
C LEU A 485 9.25 10.26 -5.37
N PRO A 486 9.22 10.38 -6.72
CA PRO A 486 9.53 9.26 -7.61
C PRO A 486 10.92 8.70 -7.32
N GLY A 487 11.03 7.37 -7.15
CA GLY A 487 12.33 6.69 -7.06
C GLY A 487 13.04 6.59 -8.42
N PRO A 488 14.35 6.27 -8.45
CA PRO A 488 15.04 5.87 -9.66
C PRO A 488 14.46 4.58 -10.25
N CYS A 489 14.52 4.46 -11.57
CA CYS A 489 14.14 3.28 -12.33
C CYS A 489 15.40 2.52 -12.79
N LEU A 490 15.24 1.27 -13.20
CA LEU A 490 16.33 0.50 -13.83
C LEU A 490 16.44 0.89 -15.31
N GLY A 491 17.65 1.23 -15.75
CA GLY A 491 17.91 1.51 -17.17
C GLY A 491 17.80 0.28 -18.05
N ALA A 492 17.38 0.45 -19.31
CA ALA A 492 17.12 -0.65 -20.24
C ALA A 492 18.33 -1.56 -20.52
N GLU A 493 19.56 -1.03 -20.42
CA GLU A 493 20.82 -1.76 -20.62
C GLU A 493 21.39 -2.40 -19.34
N ALA A 494 20.80 -2.14 -18.16
CA ALA A 494 21.32 -2.63 -16.88
C ALA A 494 21.34 -4.18 -16.78
N LEU A 495 20.70 -4.89 -17.72
CA LEU A 495 20.48 -6.33 -17.69
C LEU A 495 20.86 -7.07 -19.00
N SER A 496 21.34 -6.39 -20.05
CA SER A 496 21.85 -7.07 -21.25
C SER A 496 23.27 -7.59 -20.98
N GLY A 497 23.39 -8.89 -20.74
CA GLY A 497 24.61 -9.54 -20.23
C GLY A 497 25.87 -9.40 -21.09
N GLY A 498 27.02 -9.40 -20.42
CA GLY A 498 28.35 -9.54 -21.02
C GLY A 498 29.48 -9.04 -20.11
N GLU A 499 30.22 -9.98 -19.52
CA GLU A 499 31.55 -9.87 -18.86
C GLU A 499 31.75 -8.87 -17.68
N LYS A 500 31.98 -9.47 -16.50
CA LYS A 500 32.42 -8.92 -15.20
C LYS A 500 33.02 -7.50 -15.21
N PRO A 501 32.61 -6.69 -14.21
CA PRO A 501 33.49 -6.53 -13.05
C PRO A 501 33.00 -7.37 -11.87
N SER A 502 33.99 -7.99 -11.25
CA SER A 502 33.87 -9.03 -10.23
C SER A 502 33.20 -8.57 -8.94
N ARG A 503 32.16 -9.35 -8.57
CA ARG A 503 31.47 -9.54 -7.27
C ARG A 503 30.31 -8.58 -6.93
N PRO A 504 29.08 -8.89 -7.40
CA PRO A 504 27.86 -8.57 -6.67
C PRO A 504 27.81 -9.38 -5.34
N TRP A 505 26.96 -8.95 -4.40
CA TRP A 505 26.62 -9.61 -3.12
C TRP A 505 26.90 -11.12 -3.11
N PRO A 506 27.62 -11.67 -2.11
CA PRO A 506 28.33 -12.94 -2.22
C PRO A 506 27.45 -14.03 -2.80
N ALA A 507 27.88 -14.54 -3.95
CA ALA A 507 27.17 -15.54 -4.72
C ALA A 507 26.96 -16.82 -3.92
N LEU A 508 25.76 -16.98 -3.37
CA LEU A 508 25.10 -18.27 -3.33
C LEU A 508 24.85 -18.70 -4.77
N VAL A 509 25.81 -19.45 -5.32
CA VAL A 509 25.84 -19.91 -6.70
C VAL A 509 24.57 -20.72 -6.98
N GLN A 510 23.94 -20.45 -8.12
CA GLN A 510 23.00 -21.35 -8.76
C GLN A 510 23.66 -22.72 -8.94
N GLY A 511 23.26 -23.69 -8.12
CA GLY A 511 23.48 -25.09 -8.45
C GLY A 511 22.68 -25.41 -9.70
N VAL A 512 23.37 -25.73 -10.79
CA VAL A 512 22.76 -26.31 -11.98
C VAL A 512 22.19 -27.67 -11.55
N GLY A 513 20.86 -27.81 -11.52
CA GLY A 513 20.20 -29.11 -11.65
C GLY A 513 19.24 -29.59 -10.55
N GLU A 514 19.17 -29.00 -9.36
CA GLU A 514 18.27 -29.51 -8.30
C GLU A 514 17.45 -28.41 -7.62
N THR A 515 16.14 -28.62 -7.53
CA THR A 515 15.19 -27.77 -6.81
C THR A 515 15.48 -27.83 -5.31
N ALA A 516 16.22 -26.85 -4.78
CA ALA A 516 16.50 -26.75 -3.35
C ALA A 516 15.20 -26.67 -2.53
N ARG A 517 15.10 -27.46 -1.45
CA ARG A 517 13.95 -27.42 -0.54
C ARG A 517 13.98 -26.13 0.28
N LEU A 518 13.03 -25.23 0.03
CA LEU A 518 12.97 -23.90 0.66
C LEU A 518 12.51 -23.95 2.12
N THR A 519 11.72 -24.94 2.49
CA THR A 519 11.18 -25.13 3.84
C THR A 519 10.68 -26.57 4.01
N GLY A 520 10.18 -26.93 5.20
CA GLY A 520 9.62 -28.24 5.47
C GLY A 520 8.27 -28.47 4.79
N ILE A 521 7.89 -29.74 4.65
CA ILE A 521 6.59 -30.16 4.06
C ILE A 521 5.39 -29.61 4.86
N ALA A 522 5.58 -29.35 6.15
CA ALA A 522 4.55 -28.85 7.06
C ALA A 522 4.47 -27.30 7.12
N ASP A 523 5.29 -26.58 6.36
CA ASP A 523 5.23 -25.13 6.28
C ASP A 523 4.07 -24.71 5.37
N LEU A 524 3.20 -23.83 5.87
CA LEU A 524 1.95 -23.45 5.21
C LEU A 524 2.16 -22.45 4.06
N ARG A 525 3.34 -21.82 3.99
CA ARG A 525 3.63 -20.71 3.06
C ARG A 525 5.04 -20.81 2.46
N PRO A 526 5.43 -21.92 1.81
CA PRO A 526 6.77 -22.10 1.25
C PRO A 526 7.21 -20.99 0.27
N ASP A 527 6.26 -20.28 -0.32
CA ASP A 527 6.46 -19.07 -1.11
C ASP A 527 7.13 -17.94 -0.29
N LEU A 528 6.73 -17.77 0.97
CA LEU A 528 7.25 -16.76 1.88
C LEU A 528 8.69 -17.09 2.32
N ALA A 529 8.98 -18.38 2.56
CA ALA A 529 10.33 -18.86 2.88
C ALA A 529 11.35 -18.61 1.74
N GLY A 530 10.89 -18.68 0.49
CA GLY A 530 11.68 -18.36 -0.70
C GLY A 530 12.01 -16.88 -0.88
N THR A 531 11.42 -15.99 -0.10
CA THR A 531 11.73 -14.54 -0.13
C THR A 531 13.02 -14.17 0.60
N LEU A 532 13.62 -15.12 1.31
CA LEU A 532 14.83 -14.93 2.09
C LEU A 532 16.07 -15.32 1.28
N PRO A 533 17.21 -14.65 1.47
CA PRO A 533 18.49 -15.18 1.04
C PRO A 533 18.71 -16.56 1.66
N LEU A 534 19.06 -17.53 0.81
CA LEU A 534 19.17 -18.94 1.19
C LEU A 534 20.59 -19.24 1.68
N LEU A 535 20.77 -20.22 2.55
CA LEU A 535 22.06 -20.84 2.81
C LEU A 535 21.93 -22.28 2.34
N CYS A 536 22.74 -22.67 1.34
CA CYS A 536 22.59 -23.98 0.67
C CYS A 536 23.82 -24.86 0.86
N ARG A 537 25.00 -24.27 1.08
CA ARG A 537 26.32 -24.90 1.09
C ARG A 537 27.19 -24.29 2.18
N GLN A 538 28.25 -25.01 2.52
CA GLN A 538 29.19 -24.60 3.57
C GLN A 538 29.81 -23.21 3.33
N ALA A 539 30.18 -22.90 2.08
CA ALA A 539 30.82 -21.63 1.72
C ALA A 539 29.90 -20.41 1.89
N ASP A 540 28.58 -20.61 1.96
CA ASP A 540 27.63 -19.51 2.07
C ASP A 540 27.66 -18.87 3.48
N PHE A 541 28.15 -19.61 4.48
CA PHE A 541 28.34 -19.11 5.84
C PHE A 541 29.57 -18.20 6.00
N ASP A 542 30.53 -18.24 5.07
CA ASP A 542 31.70 -17.35 5.06
C ASP A 542 31.33 -15.92 4.62
N HIS A 543 30.08 -15.74 4.21
CA HIS A 543 29.56 -14.55 3.57
C HIS A 543 28.44 -13.85 4.37
N LEU A 544 28.27 -14.24 5.62
CA LEU A 544 27.31 -13.60 6.52
C LEU A 544 27.69 -12.12 6.74
N PRO A 545 26.69 -11.23 6.96
CA PRO A 545 26.94 -9.83 7.30
C PRO A 545 27.96 -9.68 8.42
N GLY A 546 28.91 -8.77 8.24
CA GLY A 546 30.06 -8.58 9.13
C GLY A 546 29.79 -7.75 10.39
N THR A 547 28.60 -7.15 10.51
CA THR A 547 28.22 -6.23 11.59
C THR A 547 26.98 -6.70 12.36
N GLY A 548 26.85 -6.32 13.64
CA GLY A 548 25.72 -6.69 14.51
C GLY A 548 25.76 -8.12 15.09
N PRO A 549 24.86 -8.48 16.03
CA PRO A 549 24.82 -9.81 16.62
C PRO A 549 24.16 -10.84 15.68
N LEU A 550 24.66 -12.09 15.70
CA LEU A 550 24.08 -13.21 14.97
C LEU A 550 23.15 -14.02 15.90
N TRP A 551 21.98 -14.40 15.43
CA TRP A 551 21.03 -15.27 16.12
C TRP A 551 20.58 -16.44 15.25
N LEU A 552 20.47 -17.63 15.83
CA LEU A 552 19.89 -18.80 15.16
C LEU A 552 18.45 -19.01 15.61
N TYR A 553 17.48 -18.84 14.72
CA TYR A 553 16.07 -19.07 15.03
C TYR A 553 15.71 -20.54 14.78
N GLY A 554 15.74 -21.32 15.85
CA GLY A 554 15.49 -22.76 15.87
C GLY A 554 16.38 -23.45 16.90
N THR A 555 15.76 -24.04 17.93
CA THR A 555 16.47 -24.75 19.02
C THR A 555 16.51 -26.28 18.85
N GLY A 556 16.10 -26.77 17.67
CA GLY A 556 16.11 -28.18 17.34
C GLY A 556 17.36 -28.60 16.54
N HIS A 557 17.30 -29.79 15.96
CA HIS A 557 18.39 -30.37 15.18
C HIS A 557 18.90 -29.48 14.03
N GLY A 558 18.00 -28.73 13.37
CA GLY A 558 18.39 -27.75 12.35
C GLY A 558 19.30 -26.63 12.88
N GLY A 559 19.06 -26.19 14.12
CA GLY A 559 19.91 -25.22 14.82
C GLY A 559 21.31 -25.77 15.09
N ASP A 560 21.41 -27.06 15.46
CA ASP A 560 22.70 -27.73 15.68
C ASP A 560 23.51 -27.83 14.37
N ILE A 561 22.87 -28.22 13.27
CA ILE A 561 23.48 -28.32 11.94
C ILE A 561 24.03 -26.96 11.50
N VAL A 562 23.22 -25.90 11.62
CA VAL A 562 23.65 -24.55 11.24
C VAL A 562 24.76 -24.05 12.16
N HIS A 563 24.68 -24.28 13.46
CA HIS A 563 25.72 -23.87 14.41
C HIS A 563 27.08 -24.52 14.10
N ALA A 564 27.08 -25.81 13.74
CA ALA A 564 28.29 -26.53 13.35
C ALA A 564 28.92 -25.95 12.07
N ALA A 565 28.09 -25.45 11.15
CA ALA A 565 28.52 -24.85 9.89
C ALA A 565 29.07 -23.42 10.02
N LEU A 566 28.86 -22.72 11.14
CA LEU A 566 29.40 -21.37 11.32
C LEU A 566 30.93 -21.37 11.42
N GLY A 567 31.59 -20.57 10.58
CA GLY A 567 33.01 -20.29 10.67
C GLY A 567 33.39 -19.48 11.93
N PRO A 568 34.69 -19.37 12.27
CA PRO A 568 35.15 -18.74 13.52
C PRO A 568 34.66 -17.29 13.71
N ALA A 569 34.65 -16.49 12.65
CA ALA A 569 34.22 -15.09 12.71
C ALA A 569 32.71 -14.96 13.02
N ALA A 570 31.87 -15.77 12.37
CA ALA A 570 30.43 -15.79 12.62
C ALA A 570 30.11 -16.35 14.01
N ARG A 571 30.84 -17.39 14.45
CA ARG A 571 30.67 -17.99 15.77
C ARG A 571 31.05 -17.02 16.91
N ALA A 572 32.05 -16.16 16.71
CA ALA A 572 32.40 -15.10 17.67
C ALA A 572 31.29 -14.04 17.83
N ARG A 573 30.43 -13.88 16.82
CA ARG A 573 29.30 -12.95 16.78
C ARG A 573 27.97 -13.59 17.21
N LEU A 574 27.95 -14.91 17.43
CA LEU A 574 26.73 -15.63 17.78
C LEU A 574 26.30 -15.30 19.20
N ALA A 575 25.21 -14.54 19.30
CA ALA A 575 24.67 -14.06 20.58
C ALA A 575 23.75 -15.08 21.26
N GLY A 576 23.13 -15.98 20.48
CA GLY A 576 22.31 -17.06 21.02
C GLY A 576 21.30 -17.64 20.03
N PHE A 577 20.31 -18.32 20.57
CA PHE A 577 19.23 -18.95 19.82
C PHE A 577 17.90 -18.24 20.06
N LEU A 578 17.02 -18.27 19.05
CA LEU A 578 15.65 -17.80 19.14
C LEU A 578 14.69 -18.98 19.08
N ASP A 579 13.65 -18.93 19.91
CA ASP A 579 12.53 -19.86 19.91
C ASP A 579 11.22 -19.10 20.16
N SER A 580 10.16 -19.42 19.43
CA SER A 580 8.87 -18.73 19.58
C SER A 580 8.22 -18.98 20.95
N SER A 581 8.60 -20.07 21.62
CA SER A 581 7.92 -20.58 22.81
C SER A 581 8.85 -20.75 24.01
N ARG A 582 10.10 -21.15 23.77
CA ARG A 582 11.06 -21.54 24.80
C ARG A 582 11.99 -20.38 25.17
N GLN A 583 12.47 -20.43 26.40
CA GLN A 583 13.60 -19.64 26.91
C GLN A 583 14.51 -20.58 27.70
N GLY A 584 15.80 -20.25 27.81
CA GLY A 584 16.76 -21.11 28.52
C GLY A 584 18.18 -20.98 27.98
N VAL A 585 18.90 -22.10 27.93
CA VAL A 585 20.28 -22.18 27.44
C VAL A 585 20.40 -23.36 26.48
N MET A 586 21.07 -23.15 25.35
CA MET A 586 21.40 -24.17 24.35
C MET A 586 22.85 -24.00 23.94
N GLN A 587 23.64 -25.09 24.01
CA GLN A 587 25.07 -25.09 23.72
C GLN A 587 25.87 -23.99 24.46
N GLY A 588 25.47 -23.67 25.70
CA GLY A 588 26.10 -22.63 26.52
C GLY A 588 25.68 -21.19 26.17
N LEU A 589 24.79 -20.99 25.20
CA LEU A 589 24.28 -19.69 24.77
C LEU A 589 22.80 -19.50 25.15
N PRO A 590 22.33 -18.26 25.36
CA PRO A 590 20.95 -18.00 25.74
C PRO A 590 19.96 -18.36 24.63
N VAL A 591 18.81 -18.90 25.02
CA VAL A 591 17.62 -19.05 24.18
C VAL A 591 16.62 -17.96 24.59
N ARG A 592 16.21 -17.12 23.63
CA ARG A 592 15.29 -15.99 23.84
C ARG A 592 14.08 -16.10 22.90
N ARG A 593 12.99 -15.41 23.22
CA ARG A 593 11.93 -15.19 22.24
C ARG A 593 12.22 -13.93 21.44
N PRO A 594 11.83 -13.84 20.16
CA PRO A 594 12.14 -12.65 19.36
C PRO A 594 11.60 -11.34 19.93
N HIS A 595 10.45 -11.35 20.61
CA HIS A 595 9.88 -10.17 21.27
C HIS A 595 10.57 -9.77 22.57
N ASP A 596 11.42 -10.64 23.14
CA ASP A 596 12.18 -10.35 24.35
C ASP A 596 13.52 -9.68 24.06
N LEU A 597 13.91 -9.59 22.78
CA LEU A 597 15.14 -8.91 22.40
C LEU A 597 14.94 -7.39 22.43
N ASP A 598 15.98 -6.71 22.89
CA ASP A 598 16.04 -5.26 22.83
C ASP A 598 15.85 -4.76 21.38
N PRO A 599 14.98 -3.79 21.11
CA PRO A 599 14.71 -3.33 19.75
C PRO A 599 15.93 -2.81 18.99
N ALA A 600 16.89 -2.16 19.67
CA ALA A 600 18.12 -1.69 19.03
C ALA A 600 19.06 -2.86 18.68
N LEU A 601 19.08 -3.88 19.53
CA LEU A 601 19.77 -5.14 19.25
C LEU A 601 19.12 -5.89 18.08
N MET A 602 17.78 -5.95 18.05
CA MET A 602 17.03 -6.55 16.95
C MET A 602 17.31 -5.83 15.63
N ALA A 603 17.25 -4.48 15.60
CA ALA A 603 17.48 -3.67 14.41
C ALA A 603 18.82 -3.91 13.69
N THR A 604 19.82 -4.44 14.40
CA THR A 604 21.16 -4.73 13.88
C THR A 604 21.43 -6.22 13.75
N ALA A 605 20.50 -7.08 14.16
CA ALA A 605 20.70 -8.51 14.20
C ALA A 605 20.67 -9.14 12.80
N THR A 606 21.55 -10.12 12.60
CA THR A 606 21.38 -11.12 11.54
C THR A 606 20.71 -12.35 12.15
N ILE A 607 19.55 -12.74 11.62
CA ILE A 607 18.82 -13.92 12.06
C ILE A 607 18.87 -14.99 10.97
N ILE A 608 19.42 -16.16 11.29
CA ILE A 608 19.34 -17.33 10.42
C ILE A 608 18.20 -18.21 10.93
N ILE A 609 17.16 -18.40 10.12
CA ILE A 609 16.08 -19.34 10.42
C ILE A 609 16.60 -20.76 10.16
N ALA A 610 16.77 -21.51 11.23
CA ALA A 610 17.36 -22.84 11.27
C ALA A 610 16.30 -23.90 11.61
N ALA A 611 15.12 -23.80 11.00
CA ALA A 611 13.97 -24.65 11.26
C ALA A 611 13.13 -24.87 10.01
N GLN A 612 12.28 -25.91 10.05
CA GLN A 612 11.41 -26.29 8.93
C GLN A 612 10.14 -25.43 8.77
N TYR A 613 9.87 -24.52 9.72
CA TYR A 613 8.70 -23.62 9.71
C TYR A 613 9.15 -22.19 9.41
N VAL A 614 9.86 -22.04 8.29
CA VAL A 614 10.53 -20.80 7.91
C VAL A 614 9.54 -19.64 7.80
N SER A 615 8.38 -19.88 7.21
CA SER A 615 7.39 -18.83 6.91
C SER A 615 6.70 -18.30 8.16
N ASP A 616 6.41 -19.18 9.12
CA ASP A 616 5.81 -18.78 10.40
C ASP A 616 6.79 -17.96 11.24
N MET A 617 8.05 -18.39 11.27
CA MET A 617 9.12 -17.66 11.96
C MET A 617 9.39 -16.31 11.29
N LEU A 618 9.40 -16.26 9.96
CA LEU A 618 9.54 -15.02 9.20
C LEU A 618 8.37 -14.06 9.48
N SER A 619 7.14 -14.57 9.52
CA SER A 619 5.95 -13.78 9.84
C SER A 619 6.06 -13.19 11.25
N LEU A 620 6.53 -13.97 12.21
CA LEU A 620 6.75 -13.50 13.58
C LEU A 620 7.82 -12.41 13.65
N LEU A 621 8.97 -12.59 12.97
CA LEU A 621 10.03 -11.58 12.92
C LEU A 621 9.56 -10.28 12.25
N ARG A 622 8.76 -10.37 11.18
CA ARG A 622 8.20 -9.19 10.48
C ARG A 622 7.12 -8.48 11.28
N ALA A 623 6.43 -9.19 12.17
CA ALA A 623 5.44 -8.62 13.06
C ALA A 623 6.04 -7.84 14.25
N LEU A 624 7.37 -7.88 14.44
CA LEU A 624 8.02 -7.13 15.50
C LEU A 624 7.97 -5.62 15.23
N PRO A 625 7.85 -4.78 16.28
CA PRO A 625 7.91 -3.31 16.14
C PRO A 625 9.19 -2.81 15.46
N THR A 626 10.27 -3.57 15.62
CA THR A 626 11.57 -3.33 14.99
C THR A 626 12.06 -4.68 14.46
N GLY A 627 12.17 -4.81 13.15
CA GLY A 627 12.61 -6.04 12.50
C GLY A 627 14.14 -6.19 12.48
N PRO A 628 14.66 -7.40 12.25
CA PRO A 628 16.09 -7.63 12.08
C PRO A 628 16.65 -7.00 10.82
N ALA A 629 17.92 -6.57 10.86
CA ALA A 629 18.65 -6.05 9.70
C ALA A 629 18.70 -7.09 8.57
N HIS A 630 18.92 -8.35 8.93
CA HIS A 630 19.02 -9.45 7.99
C HIS A 630 18.27 -10.68 8.49
N ILE A 631 17.53 -11.32 7.60
CA ILE A 631 16.92 -12.63 7.83
C ILE A 631 17.40 -13.56 6.72
N LEU A 632 17.93 -14.72 7.09
CA LEU A 632 18.47 -15.72 6.18
C LEU A 632 17.74 -17.04 6.39
N ASN A 633 17.53 -17.80 5.32
CA ASN A 633 16.91 -19.12 5.39
C ASN A 633 17.99 -20.20 5.35
N GLY A 634 18.23 -20.85 6.50
CA GLY A 634 19.18 -21.94 6.64
C GLY A 634 18.61 -23.32 6.29
N PHE A 635 17.31 -23.43 6.02
CA PHE A 635 16.66 -24.72 5.81
C PHE A 635 17.17 -25.50 4.58
N PRO A 636 17.48 -24.89 3.42
CA PRO A 636 18.02 -25.63 2.28
C PRO A 636 19.31 -26.40 2.61
N PHE A 637 20.24 -25.77 3.34
CA PHE A 637 21.45 -26.43 3.83
C PHE A 637 21.13 -27.55 4.82
N ILE A 638 20.18 -27.33 5.74
CA ILE A 638 19.74 -28.36 6.69
C ILE A 638 19.17 -29.58 5.96
N ALA A 639 18.31 -29.37 4.96
CA ALA A 639 17.69 -30.43 4.18
C ALA A 639 18.72 -31.26 3.42
N ALA A 640 19.70 -30.62 2.78
CA ALA A 640 20.78 -31.31 2.08
C ALA A 640 21.61 -32.19 3.04
N ARG A 641 21.94 -31.69 4.24
CA ARG A 641 22.70 -32.45 5.24
C ARG A 641 21.94 -33.66 5.80
N ILE A 642 20.64 -33.52 6.00
CA ILE A 642 19.78 -34.63 6.46
C ILE A 642 19.68 -35.71 5.38
N GLU A 643 19.59 -35.33 4.09
CA GLU A 643 19.57 -36.26 2.96
C GLU A 643 20.92 -36.99 2.78
N GLU A 644 22.03 -36.34 3.15
CA GLU A 644 23.38 -36.93 3.17
C GLU A 644 23.65 -37.87 4.38
N GLY A 645 22.70 -37.99 5.33
CA GLY A 645 22.78 -38.92 6.46
C GLY A 645 23.56 -38.42 7.68
N HIS A 646 23.59 -37.10 7.89
CA HIS A 646 24.18 -36.46 9.08
C HIS A 646 23.19 -36.24 10.22
#